data_AF-A0AAD6MVE6-F1
#
_entry.id   AF-A0AAD6MVE6-F1
#
_cell.length_a   1.000
_cell.length_b   1.000
_cell.length_c   1.000
_cell.angle_alpha   90.00
_cell.angle_beta   90.00
_cell.angle_gamma   90.00
#
_symmetry.space_group_name_H-M   'P 1'
#
loop_
_entity.id
_entity.type
_entity.pdbx_description
1 polymer ?
#
loop_
_entity_poly.entity_id
_entity_poly.type
_entity_poly.pdbx_seq_one_letter_code
_entity_poly.pdbx_strand_id
1 'polypeptide(L)'
;MKSNFMGDILYNQEVEKHFPHLTIGETLEFAAAARAPPQLPDGMTKKEQIEHMRDVVMAVFGLSHTINTKVGSDFIRGVSGGERKRVSTAEMAPANAPVCCWDNATRVLDSASSLDFVKALKKGSTIFETTHLATLYQPSQAIYNAFDKVAVLYQGHEIFFGSTLDAKQYFVDMGWQCPARQTTADFLTGVTNSNERQALPGFENKELVQEIEHSIKTHGADSEDVKAFKESHINRQAKHTRASSPYLLRSPTQISICLKRFYQRTWNDIASTATLMIGQVVFSLIIGSLYYGTPFGTQAMSLKMSALFFAILLNSLLTVVEIQKALAGVCADLPIKLGSSLVFNVVFYFMCGFRYEAGPFFIYYLFVTLALLCMSQIFRSLAAATKYIPQALAAAGVILLAAMDLLHQSLEVCLRGLSCQRVPWTRLPMFGVVPAYPGFVSGTSKSFICGVEGTMAGELYVNGDSFLRTSYGYEYTHLWRNFGILCAFTMAFLVIYLVLVEFNLGSSSKAETLVFLHGQVPLALQNAANDSQASTTRPDQEKIKKENRRLLDNVSDWVKPGTFNGSHGFGVVTGDMLVNGNPLIASFERNTGYVQQQDLHLHTATVRESLRLSAYLHQPKSASLEEKYEHVEKVIRMLNMEEYAEALVGFPGEGLNVEQRKLLTIGVELAAKPALLLFLDEPTSGLDSQSSWSIVALLRRLASSGQAVLCTIHQPSAMLFQQFDRLLFLAKGGRTVYFGDIGPKSRTILDYFERQGARVCDDSENPAEYILEIADGKTNGSAEKDWPALWKSSKEAEEMTMAHEKARAEEKGQTSTTDTDANAATAFAMPFKEQFVAVLRRIFQQYWQSPEYIHGKLALGVLSALFVGFSFYQPGTAEQGLKSMIFSVFMMTAILAAMVQQIMPQFIFQRDLYEVRERPSKTYHWAAFLGANILAEIPYQIFVGIVFFLYGSTFAHAVVAVLPDAETAGLFATMLFNMTLVFNGVLVSKVALPGFWDFMYRVSPMTYLVNAIIATGESGRPVNCSSKELSVFELPASYSTCADYLELYMEAAGDAAGKLLNPESTDQCEYCLLQTADQYLATLDISYSTRWRNFGLLWVYIAFNVFFTLVIYYLCRVRPSRRKA
;
A
#
# COMPACT_ATOMS: atom_id res chain seq x y z
N MET A 1 20.18 -11.45 -25.64
CA MET A 1 20.85 -10.14 -25.46
C MET A 1 21.76 -10.21 -24.24
N LYS A 2 23.05 -9.84 -24.36
CA LYS A 2 23.99 -9.79 -23.22
C LYS A 2 23.59 -8.63 -22.28
N SER A 3 23.84 -8.78 -20.98
CA SER A 3 23.52 -7.80 -19.90
C SER A 3 24.03 -6.36 -20.11
N ASN A 4 24.93 -6.16 -21.06
CA ASN A 4 25.65 -4.89 -21.28
C ASN A 4 24.79 -3.80 -21.94
N PHE A 5 23.67 -4.14 -22.61
CA PHE A 5 22.89 -3.19 -23.42
C PHE A 5 21.55 -2.76 -22.79
N MET A 6 21.24 -3.20 -21.56
CA MET A 6 19.98 -2.87 -20.88
C MET A 6 19.79 -1.37 -20.62
N GLY A 7 20.87 -0.57 -20.67
CA GLY A 7 20.81 0.89 -20.51
C GLY A 7 20.48 1.68 -21.78
N ASP A 8 20.57 1.02 -22.94
CA ASP A 8 20.38 1.60 -24.29
C ASP A 8 19.07 1.14 -24.96
N ILE A 9 18.37 0.19 -24.34
CA ILE A 9 17.00 -0.16 -24.70
C ILE A 9 16.10 0.43 -23.61
N LEU A 10 15.09 1.14 -24.06
CA LEU A 10 14.12 1.76 -23.19
C LEU A 10 12.78 1.05 -23.37
N TYR A 11 12.21 0.53 -22.30
CA TYR A 11 10.93 -0.18 -22.31
C TYR A 11 9.92 0.57 -21.44
N ASN A 12 8.80 0.94 -22.04
CA ASN A 12 7.67 1.50 -21.31
C ASN A 12 6.65 0.41 -21.04
N GLN A 13 6.42 0.13 -19.76
CA GLN A 13 5.35 -0.77 -19.34
C GLN A 13 3.99 -0.16 -19.65
N GLU A 14 3.04 -1.04 -19.80
CA GLU A 14 1.66 -0.70 -20.07
C GLU A 14 1.03 0.13 -18.93
N VAL A 15 1.31 -0.24 -17.67
CA VAL A 15 0.83 0.46 -16.47
C VAL A 15 1.83 1.52 -16.01
N GLU A 16 1.38 2.77 -15.98
CA GLU A 16 2.19 3.92 -15.56
C GLU A 16 2.39 3.95 -14.05
N LYS A 17 3.65 4.05 -13.61
CA LYS A 17 4.00 4.24 -12.20
C LYS A 17 4.75 5.55 -12.02
N HIS A 18 4.03 6.57 -11.56
CA HIS A 18 4.58 7.90 -11.27
C HIS A 18 4.60 8.20 -9.78
N PHE A 19 5.47 9.12 -9.36
CA PHE A 19 5.37 9.70 -8.01
C PHE A 19 4.30 10.80 -8.02
N PRO A 20 3.13 10.59 -7.38
CA PRO A 20 1.96 11.45 -7.59
C PRO A 20 2.12 12.86 -7.02
N HIS A 21 3.00 13.04 -6.03
CA HIS A 21 3.26 14.33 -5.41
C HIS A 21 4.21 15.21 -6.22
N LEU A 22 5.02 14.65 -7.12
CA LEU A 22 5.95 15.43 -7.95
C LEU A 22 5.21 16.18 -9.04
N THR A 23 5.75 17.34 -9.41
CA THR A 23 5.31 18.08 -10.59
C THR A 23 5.89 17.48 -11.87
N ILE A 24 5.27 17.79 -13.01
CA ILE A 24 5.77 17.37 -14.32
C ILE A 24 7.16 17.95 -14.59
N GLY A 25 7.36 19.23 -14.26
CA GLY A 25 8.66 19.89 -14.40
C GLY A 25 9.77 19.17 -13.62
N GLU A 26 9.53 18.81 -12.36
CA GLU A 26 10.49 18.07 -11.53
C GLU A 26 10.76 16.66 -12.06
N THR A 27 9.73 15.99 -12.58
CA THR A 27 9.84 14.64 -13.15
C THR A 27 10.73 14.64 -14.39
N LEU A 28 10.49 15.58 -15.31
CA LEU A 28 11.27 15.71 -16.54
C LEU A 28 12.68 16.25 -16.30
N GLU A 29 12.84 17.15 -15.32
CA GLU A 29 14.16 17.62 -14.90
C GLU A 29 15.01 16.46 -14.34
N PHE A 30 14.41 15.55 -13.56
CA PHE A 30 15.09 14.35 -13.09
C PHE A 30 15.54 13.45 -14.24
N ALA A 31 14.66 13.18 -15.20
CA ALA A 31 14.98 12.36 -16.36
C ALA A 31 16.10 12.95 -17.21
N ALA A 32 16.05 14.27 -17.48
CA ALA A 32 17.08 14.99 -18.19
C ALA A 32 18.41 14.99 -17.42
N ALA A 33 18.38 15.20 -16.09
CA ALA A 33 19.59 15.14 -15.25
C ALA A 33 20.22 13.74 -15.23
N ALA A 34 19.41 12.68 -15.20
CA ALA A 34 19.86 11.29 -15.18
C ALA A 34 20.54 10.85 -16.49
N ARG A 35 20.29 11.56 -17.58
CA ARG A 35 20.76 11.23 -18.94
C ARG A 35 21.62 12.32 -19.58
N ALA A 36 21.93 13.40 -18.85
CA ALA A 36 22.76 14.49 -19.33
C ALA A 36 24.16 14.01 -19.76
N PRO A 37 24.64 14.40 -20.97
CA PRO A 37 25.92 13.95 -21.48
C PRO A 37 27.08 14.48 -20.63
N PRO A 38 28.21 13.74 -20.56
CA PRO A 38 29.39 14.18 -19.82
C PRO A 38 30.13 15.33 -20.52
N GLN A 39 30.02 15.46 -21.84
CA GLN A 39 30.52 16.59 -22.62
C GLN A 39 29.36 17.53 -22.93
N LEU A 40 29.49 18.79 -22.54
CA LEU A 40 28.48 19.84 -22.77
C LEU A 40 28.88 20.65 -24.02
N PRO A 41 27.92 21.19 -24.78
CA PRO A 41 28.20 22.17 -25.84
C PRO A 41 28.94 23.39 -25.28
N ASP A 42 29.87 23.95 -26.06
CA ASP A 42 30.73 25.05 -25.63
C ASP A 42 29.92 26.25 -25.12
N GLY A 43 30.19 26.66 -23.88
CA GLY A 43 29.58 27.84 -23.25
C GLY A 43 28.34 27.58 -22.38
N MET A 44 27.80 26.36 -22.33
CA MET A 44 26.61 26.05 -21.52
C MET A 44 26.95 25.32 -20.21
N THR A 45 26.31 25.73 -19.10
CA THR A 45 26.41 25.00 -17.84
C THR A 45 25.56 23.73 -17.85
N LYS A 46 25.91 22.74 -17.02
CA LYS A 46 25.12 21.49 -16.89
C LYS A 46 23.66 21.75 -16.52
N LYS A 47 23.40 22.78 -15.71
CA LYS A 47 22.06 23.16 -15.29
C LYS A 47 21.25 23.72 -16.45
N GLU A 48 21.83 24.65 -17.21
CA GLU A 48 21.20 25.22 -18.41
C GLU A 48 20.89 24.13 -19.44
N GLN A 49 21.77 23.15 -19.64
CA GLN A 49 21.50 22.02 -20.54
C GLN A 49 20.32 21.16 -20.07
N ILE A 50 20.20 20.91 -18.77
CA ILE A 50 19.08 20.13 -18.19
C ILE A 50 17.77 20.90 -18.32
N GLU A 51 17.76 22.19 -18.00
CA GLU A 51 16.58 23.05 -18.11
C GLU A 51 16.16 23.23 -19.58
N HIS A 52 17.14 23.44 -20.47
CA HIS A 52 16.89 23.52 -21.91
C HIS A 52 16.30 22.21 -22.45
N MET A 53 16.87 21.06 -22.11
CA MET A 53 16.35 19.76 -22.51
C MET A 53 14.94 19.52 -21.96
N ARG A 54 14.70 19.84 -20.68
CA ARG A 54 13.35 19.77 -20.08
C ARG A 54 12.36 20.60 -20.88
N ASP A 55 12.68 21.86 -21.16
CA ASP A 55 11.76 22.80 -21.82
C ASP A 55 11.50 22.42 -23.28
N VAL A 56 12.53 21.95 -23.99
CA VAL A 56 12.38 21.40 -25.35
C VAL A 56 11.46 20.19 -25.34
N VAL A 57 11.71 19.22 -24.44
CA VAL A 57 10.86 18.02 -24.32
C VAL A 57 9.43 18.40 -23.95
N MET A 58 9.23 19.32 -23.01
CA MET A 58 7.91 19.82 -22.64
C MET A 58 7.18 20.50 -23.80
N ALA A 59 7.89 21.28 -24.61
CA ALA A 59 7.31 21.91 -25.80
C ALA A 59 6.96 20.89 -26.89
N VAL A 60 7.83 19.91 -27.14
CA VAL A 60 7.61 18.84 -28.14
C VAL A 60 6.37 18.01 -27.81
N PHE A 61 6.16 17.70 -26.52
CA PHE A 61 5.01 16.90 -26.07
C PHE A 61 3.79 17.73 -25.62
N GLY A 62 3.81 19.06 -25.80
CA GLY A 62 2.67 19.93 -25.47
C GLY A 62 2.34 19.98 -23.97
N LEU A 63 3.36 19.85 -23.10
CA LEU A 63 3.21 19.82 -21.64
C LEU A 63 3.56 21.15 -20.97
N SER A 64 4.00 22.17 -21.72
CA SER A 64 4.52 23.43 -21.17
C SER A 64 3.57 24.14 -20.19
N HIS A 65 2.24 24.07 -20.40
CA HIS A 65 1.25 24.66 -19.50
C HIS A 65 1.10 23.91 -18.16
N THR A 66 1.56 22.66 -18.08
CA THR A 66 1.41 21.78 -16.91
C THR A 66 2.66 21.68 -16.05
N ILE A 67 3.70 22.48 -16.30
CA ILE A 67 5.01 22.39 -15.62
C ILE A 67 4.91 22.34 -14.08
N ASN A 68 4.05 23.18 -13.50
CA ASN A 68 3.85 23.28 -12.04
C ASN A 68 2.68 22.41 -11.54
N THR A 69 2.11 21.57 -12.39
CA THR A 69 1.02 20.66 -12.03
C THR A 69 1.59 19.34 -11.55
N LYS A 70 1.06 18.81 -10.44
CA LYS A 70 1.36 17.47 -9.92
C LYS A 70 0.95 16.39 -10.93
N VAL A 71 1.76 15.34 -11.06
CA VAL A 71 1.41 14.19 -11.92
C VAL A 71 0.11 13.54 -11.42
N GLY A 72 -0.03 13.37 -10.11
CA GLY A 72 -1.21 12.80 -9.45
C GLY A 72 -1.31 11.27 -9.51
N SER A 73 -2.35 10.75 -8.86
CA SER A 73 -2.77 9.35 -8.81
C SER A 73 -4.30 9.29 -8.61
N ASP A 74 -4.83 8.09 -8.43
CA ASP A 74 -6.24 7.85 -8.12
C ASP A 74 -6.70 8.56 -6.83
N PHE A 75 -5.76 8.81 -5.90
CA PHE A 75 -6.01 9.47 -4.62
C PHE A 75 -5.55 10.92 -4.57
N ILE A 76 -4.63 11.32 -5.47
CA ILE A 76 -4.01 12.65 -5.48
C ILE A 76 -4.34 13.33 -6.80
N ARG A 77 -5.09 14.42 -6.72
CA ARG A 77 -5.45 15.21 -7.89
C ARG A 77 -4.21 15.68 -8.66
N GLY A 78 -4.13 15.35 -9.95
CA GLY A 78 -3.01 15.73 -10.83
C GLY A 78 -3.42 16.18 -12.21
N VAL A 79 -2.61 15.82 -13.20
CA VAL A 79 -2.93 15.96 -14.62
C VAL A 79 -3.91 14.89 -15.07
N SER A 80 -4.52 15.12 -16.23
CA SER A 80 -5.29 14.08 -16.89
C SER A 80 -4.36 12.90 -17.21
N GLY A 81 -4.78 11.66 -17.09
CA GLY A 81 -4.09 10.46 -17.59
C GLY A 81 -3.67 10.55 -19.06
N GLY A 82 -4.40 11.23 -19.94
CA GLY A 82 -3.92 11.52 -21.31
C GLY A 82 -2.67 12.43 -21.32
N GLU A 83 -2.65 13.45 -20.46
CA GLU A 83 -1.43 14.22 -20.17
C GLU A 83 -0.37 13.36 -19.47
N ARG A 84 -0.76 12.42 -18.60
CA ARG A 84 0.15 11.50 -17.88
C ARG A 84 0.87 10.52 -18.82
N LYS A 85 0.22 10.06 -19.89
CA LYS A 85 0.87 9.25 -20.93
C LYS A 85 1.93 10.06 -21.66
N ARG A 86 1.60 11.30 -22.04
CA ARG A 86 2.57 12.26 -22.61
C ARG A 86 3.73 12.53 -21.65
N VAL A 87 3.47 12.60 -20.34
CA VAL A 87 4.52 12.73 -19.30
C VAL A 87 5.43 11.50 -19.28
N SER A 88 4.87 10.29 -19.36
CA SER A 88 5.66 9.05 -19.44
C SER A 88 6.58 9.05 -20.67
N THR A 89 6.08 9.49 -21.83
CA THR A 89 6.87 9.63 -23.06
C THR A 89 7.96 10.69 -22.93
N ALA A 90 7.59 11.84 -22.37
CA ALA A 90 8.49 12.95 -22.12
C ALA A 90 9.58 12.57 -21.11
N GLU A 91 9.29 11.74 -20.09
CA GLU A 91 10.29 11.23 -19.14
C GLU A 91 11.33 10.35 -19.83
N MET A 92 10.92 9.66 -20.90
CA MET A 92 11.78 8.74 -21.64
C MET A 92 12.63 9.43 -22.71
N ALA A 93 12.13 10.50 -23.33
CA ALA A 93 12.82 11.21 -24.41
C ALA A 93 14.27 11.64 -24.09
N PRO A 94 14.59 12.19 -22.89
CA PRO A 94 15.96 12.55 -22.53
C PRO A 94 16.94 11.38 -22.50
N ALA A 95 16.47 10.13 -22.43
CA ALA A 95 17.34 8.96 -22.48
C ALA A 95 18.06 8.82 -23.81
N ASN A 96 17.49 9.35 -24.89
CA ASN A 96 17.96 9.20 -26.26
C ASN A 96 18.42 7.75 -26.52
N ALA A 97 17.55 6.80 -26.15
CA ALA A 97 17.80 5.40 -26.31
C ALA A 97 17.62 5.04 -27.80
N PRO A 98 18.62 4.42 -28.45
CA PRO A 98 18.55 4.09 -29.87
C PRO A 98 17.36 3.19 -30.20
N VAL A 99 16.91 2.38 -29.22
CA VAL A 99 15.71 1.54 -29.34
C VAL A 99 14.77 1.82 -28.18
N CYS A 100 13.57 2.28 -28.51
CA CYS A 100 12.49 2.55 -27.55
C CYS A 100 11.31 1.60 -27.84
N CYS A 101 11.00 0.72 -26.89
CA CYS A 101 9.90 -0.22 -26.93
C CYS A 101 8.72 0.32 -26.11
N TRP A 102 7.56 0.45 -26.74
CA TRP A 102 6.33 0.94 -26.14
C TRP A 102 5.31 -0.17 -26.08
N ASP A 103 4.94 -0.58 -24.88
CA ASP A 103 3.93 -1.61 -24.69
C ASP A 103 2.54 -0.98 -24.53
N ASN A 104 1.65 -1.25 -25.50
CA ASN A 104 0.25 -0.81 -25.50
C ASN A 104 0.07 0.67 -25.15
N ALA A 105 0.87 1.53 -25.79
CA ALA A 105 1.00 2.92 -25.37
C ALA A 105 -0.21 3.83 -25.70
N THR A 106 -1.22 3.32 -26.40
CA THR A 106 -2.45 4.06 -26.75
C THR A 106 -3.68 3.68 -25.92
N ARG A 107 -3.56 2.71 -25.01
CA ARG A 107 -4.66 2.08 -24.23
C ARG A 107 -5.48 3.02 -23.32
N VAL A 108 -5.02 4.25 -23.06
CA VAL A 108 -5.65 5.25 -22.16
C VAL A 108 -6.09 6.50 -22.94
N LEU A 109 -5.85 6.54 -24.25
CA LEU A 109 -5.89 7.77 -25.04
C LEU A 109 -7.02 7.72 -26.07
N ASP A 110 -7.84 8.77 -26.14
CA ASP A 110 -8.72 9.06 -27.28
C ASP A 110 -7.95 9.06 -28.59
N SER A 111 -8.56 8.61 -29.69
CA SER A 111 -7.98 8.54 -31.03
C SER A 111 -7.22 9.81 -31.40
N ALA A 112 -7.75 10.98 -31.05
CA ALA A 112 -7.07 12.23 -31.31
C ALA A 112 -5.77 12.33 -30.48
N SER A 113 -5.83 12.10 -29.16
CA SER A 113 -4.63 12.07 -28.31
C SER A 113 -3.66 10.93 -28.63
N SER A 114 -4.14 9.76 -29.04
CA SER A 114 -3.37 8.60 -29.49
C SER A 114 -2.60 8.93 -30.77
N LEU A 115 -3.26 9.57 -31.74
CA LEU A 115 -2.63 10.02 -32.97
C LEU A 115 -1.60 11.11 -32.71
N ASP A 116 -1.90 12.07 -31.83
CA ASP A 116 -0.96 13.11 -31.43
C ASP A 116 0.26 12.50 -30.72
N PHE A 117 0.05 11.49 -29.89
CA PHE A 117 1.12 10.73 -29.24
C PHE A 117 2.01 9.99 -30.26
N VAL A 118 1.43 9.25 -31.20
CA VAL A 118 2.21 8.54 -32.24
C VAL A 118 2.91 9.51 -33.19
N LYS A 119 2.29 10.64 -33.54
CA LYS A 119 2.95 11.72 -34.28
C LYS A 119 4.13 12.30 -33.49
N ALA A 120 4.01 12.41 -32.17
CA ALA A 120 5.12 12.83 -31.32
C ALA A 120 6.25 11.78 -31.32
N LEU A 121 5.94 10.47 -31.31
CA LEU A 121 6.94 9.41 -31.49
C LEU A 121 7.64 9.51 -32.85
N LYS A 122 6.89 9.70 -33.95
CA LYS A 122 7.47 9.86 -35.31
C LYS A 122 8.35 11.12 -35.42
N LYS A 123 7.91 12.23 -34.82
CA LYS A 123 8.73 13.44 -34.73
C LYS A 123 9.99 13.17 -33.91
N GLY A 124 9.86 12.46 -32.78
CA GLY A 124 10.96 12.03 -31.93
C GLY A 124 11.97 11.16 -32.69
N SER A 125 11.51 10.16 -33.44
CA SER A 125 12.38 9.28 -34.23
C SER A 125 13.20 10.04 -35.26
N THR A 126 12.60 11.04 -35.91
CA THR A 126 13.26 11.85 -36.94
C THR A 126 14.23 12.85 -36.33
N ILE A 127 13.85 13.49 -35.21
CA ILE A 127 14.68 14.51 -34.55
C ILE A 127 15.87 13.91 -33.82
N PHE A 128 15.66 12.76 -33.16
CA PHE A 128 16.68 12.12 -32.32
C PHE A 128 17.36 10.92 -32.98
N GLU A 129 16.98 10.57 -34.21
CA GLU A 129 17.49 9.40 -34.96
C GLU A 129 17.31 8.08 -34.19
N THR A 130 16.17 7.94 -33.49
CA THR A 130 15.85 6.78 -32.64
C THR A 130 14.85 5.84 -33.29
N THR A 131 14.99 4.54 -33.05
CA THR A 131 14.01 3.53 -33.49
C THR A 131 12.96 3.33 -32.40
N HIS A 132 11.68 3.51 -32.74
CA HIS A 132 10.57 3.25 -31.82
C HIS A 132 9.80 2.01 -32.30
N LEU A 133 9.70 1.01 -31.42
CA LEU A 133 8.86 -0.16 -31.59
C LEU A 133 7.64 0.04 -30.68
N ALA A 134 6.44 0.00 -31.25
CA ALA A 134 5.22 0.12 -30.47
C ALA A 134 4.30 -1.06 -30.76
N THR A 135 3.81 -1.71 -29.71
CA THR A 135 2.67 -2.62 -29.79
C THR A 135 1.40 -1.77 -29.68
N LEU A 136 0.48 -1.96 -30.63
CA LEU A 136 -0.76 -1.20 -30.72
C LEU A 136 -1.94 -2.15 -30.93
N TYR A 137 -2.98 -1.99 -30.13
CA TYR A 137 -4.27 -2.65 -30.35
C TYR A 137 -5.15 -1.75 -31.20
N GLN A 138 -5.66 -2.30 -32.32
CA GLN A 138 -6.63 -1.65 -33.21
C GLN A 138 -6.29 -0.18 -33.55
N PRO A 139 -5.07 0.12 -34.06
CA PRO A 139 -4.74 1.49 -34.39
C PRO A 139 -5.59 1.97 -35.57
N SER A 140 -6.04 3.22 -35.51
CA SER A 140 -6.75 3.85 -36.63
C SER A 140 -5.86 3.94 -37.87
N GLN A 141 -6.46 4.15 -39.05
CA GLN A 141 -5.68 4.22 -40.29
C GLN A 141 -4.67 5.37 -40.25
N ALA A 142 -5.01 6.49 -39.61
CA ALA A 142 -4.12 7.63 -39.42
C ALA A 142 -2.91 7.27 -38.54
N ILE A 143 -3.10 6.44 -37.51
CA ILE A 143 -2.03 5.94 -36.65
C ILE A 143 -1.15 4.96 -37.41
N TYR A 144 -1.74 4.01 -38.13
CA TYR A 144 -1.01 3.03 -38.94
C TYR A 144 -0.10 3.71 -39.97
N ASN A 145 -0.63 4.72 -40.68
CA ASN A 145 0.12 5.48 -41.68
C ASN A 145 1.28 6.32 -41.08
N ALA A 146 1.30 6.54 -39.76
CA ALA A 146 2.40 7.23 -39.10
C ALA A 146 3.64 6.33 -38.95
N PHE A 147 3.50 5.00 -39.04
CA PHE A 147 4.63 4.05 -38.96
C PHE A 147 5.25 3.79 -40.33
N ASP A 148 6.57 3.60 -40.34
CA ASP A 148 7.33 3.34 -41.57
C ASP A 148 7.36 1.83 -41.92
N LYS A 149 7.28 0.97 -40.90
CA LYS A 149 7.27 -0.50 -41.04
C LYS A 149 6.23 -1.14 -40.11
N VAL A 150 5.77 -2.34 -40.49
CA VAL A 150 4.91 -3.19 -39.67
C VAL A 150 5.49 -4.60 -39.59
N ALA A 151 5.42 -5.19 -38.40
CA ALA A 151 5.70 -6.60 -38.16
C ALA A 151 4.38 -7.29 -37.79
N VAL A 152 4.07 -8.41 -38.43
CA VAL A 152 2.89 -9.23 -38.12
C VAL A 152 3.39 -10.58 -37.61
N LEU A 153 2.92 -10.96 -36.43
CA LEU A 153 3.31 -12.22 -35.78
C LEU A 153 2.10 -13.17 -35.72
N TYR A 154 2.32 -14.45 -36.00
CA TYR A 154 1.32 -15.51 -35.88
C TYR A 154 1.95 -16.74 -35.22
N GLN A 155 1.36 -17.21 -34.11
CA GLN A 155 1.85 -18.36 -33.34
C GLN A 155 3.35 -18.27 -32.99
N GLY A 156 3.81 -17.08 -32.60
CA GLY A 156 5.21 -16.82 -32.25
C GLY A 156 6.17 -16.71 -33.44
N HIS A 157 5.67 -16.78 -34.68
CA HIS A 157 6.46 -16.63 -35.90
C HIS A 157 6.16 -15.28 -36.56
N GLU A 158 7.18 -14.60 -37.07
CA GLU A 158 7.01 -13.41 -37.89
C GLU A 158 6.50 -13.82 -39.26
N ILE A 159 5.27 -13.45 -39.63
CA ILE A 159 4.66 -13.78 -40.92
C ILE A 159 4.81 -12.68 -41.97
N PHE A 160 5.12 -11.46 -41.53
CA PHE A 160 5.44 -10.34 -42.41
C PHE A 160 6.28 -9.31 -41.64
N PHE A 161 7.32 -8.79 -42.27
CA PHE A 161 8.02 -7.60 -41.82
C PHE A 161 8.40 -6.75 -43.03
N GLY A 162 7.93 -5.51 -43.07
CA GLY A 162 8.13 -4.67 -44.25
C GLY A 162 7.47 -3.30 -44.14
N SER A 163 7.39 -2.60 -45.27
CA SER A 163 6.73 -1.30 -45.37
C SER A 163 5.24 -1.39 -45.02
N THR A 164 4.70 -0.36 -44.35
CA THR A 164 3.27 -0.25 -44.06
C THR A 164 2.40 -0.19 -45.32
N LEU A 165 2.96 0.27 -46.44
CA LEU A 165 2.29 0.34 -47.75
C LEU A 165 2.11 -1.04 -48.40
N ASP A 166 3.10 -1.91 -48.24
CA ASP A 166 3.16 -3.20 -48.95
C ASP A 166 2.43 -4.31 -48.18
N ALA A 167 2.30 -4.16 -46.86
CA ALA A 167 1.74 -5.19 -45.97
C ALA A 167 0.35 -5.67 -46.40
N LYS A 168 -0.55 -4.75 -46.73
CA LYS A 168 -1.91 -5.11 -47.18
C LYS A 168 -1.86 -5.92 -48.48
N GLN A 169 -1.10 -5.44 -49.45
CA GLN A 169 -1.03 -6.07 -50.77
C GLN A 169 -0.40 -7.47 -50.67
N TYR A 170 0.62 -7.64 -49.83
CA TYR A 170 1.25 -8.94 -49.57
C TYR A 170 0.24 -10.02 -49.16
N PHE A 171 -0.65 -9.73 -48.20
CA PHE A 171 -1.67 -10.70 -47.78
C PHE A 171 -2.79 -10.86 -48.81
N VAL A 172 -3.14 -9.81 -49.56
CA VAL A 172 -4.11 -9.92 -50.67
C VAL A 172 -3.56 -10.81 -51.79
N ASP A 173 -2.29 -10.67 -52.16
CA ASP A 173 -1.62 -11.49 -53.17
C ASP A 173 -1.49 -12.96 -52.74
N MET A 174 -1.40 -13.21 -51.42
CA MET A 174 -1.48 -14.56 -50.87
C MET A 174 -2.89 -15.18 -50.93
N GLY A 175 -3.91 -14.39 -51.29
CA GLY A 175 -5.28 -14.85 -51.46
C GLY A 175 -6.23 -14.49 -50.32
N TRP A 176 -5.84 -13.60 -49.40
CA TRP A 176 -6.70 -13.14 -48.30
C TRP A 176 -7.58 -11.96 -48.73
N GLN A 177 -8.88 -12.08 -48.53
CA GLN A 177 -9.84 -11.01 -48.81
C GLN A 177 -9.80 -9.96 -47.70
N CYS A 178 -9.61 -8.69 -48.09
CA CYS A 178 -9.77 -7.55 -47.18
C CYS A 178 -11.21 -7.00 -47.29
N PRO A 179 -12.04 -7.11 -46.24
CA PRO A 179 -13.38 -6.53 -46.19
C PRO A 179 -13.43 -5.03 -46.53
N ALA A 180 -14.50 -4.59 -47.18
CA ALA A 180 -14.74 -3.17 -47.43
C ALA A 180 -14.94 -2.43 -46.09
N ARG A 181 -14.30 -1.25 -45.93
CA ARG A 181 -14.32 -0.38 -44.72
C ARG A 181 -13.48 -0.83 -43.52
N GLN A 182 -12.67 -1.87 -43.67
CA GLN A 182 -11.72 -2.27 -42.63
C GLN A 182 -10.40 -1.50 -42.79
N THR A 183 -9.84 -1.02 -41.67
CA THR A 183 -8.51 -0.39 -41.69
C THR A 183 -7.45 -1.43 -42.04
N THR A 184 -6.30 -1.00 -42.59
CA THR A 184 -5.21 -1.93 -42.90
C THR A 184 -4.73 -2.67 -41.65
N ALA A 185 -4.64 -1.99 -40.51
CA ALA A 185 -4.21 -2.61 -39.26
C ALA A 185 -5.20 -3.68 -38.77
N ASP A 186 -6.50 -3.41 -38.84
CA ASP A 186 -7.54 -4.39 -38.53
C ASP A 186 -7.48 -5.58 -39.51
N PHE A 187 -7.18 -5.35 -40.79
CA PHE A 187 -7.02 -6.43 -41.77
C PHE A 187 -5.81 -7.32 -41.45
N LEU A 188 -4.65 -6.74 -41.13
CA LEU A 188 -3.44 -7.50 -40.80
C LEU A 188 -3.62 -8.35 -39.55
N THR A 189 -4.27 -7.80 -38.52
CA THR A 189 -4.64 -8.56 -37.32
C THR A 189 -5.70 -9.62 -37.64
N GLY A 190 -6.70 -9.29 -38.47
CA GLY A 190 -7.71 -10.24 -38.95
C GLY A 190 -7.15 -11.42 -39.72
N VAL A 191 -6.07 -11.26 -40.50
CA VAL A 191 -5.41 -12.38 -41.22
C VAL A 191 -4.79 -13.39 -40.24
N THR A 192 -4.30 -12.91 -39.09
CA THR A 192 -3.78 -13.80 -38.03
C THR A 192 -4.91 -14.51 -37.27
N ASN A 193 -6.15 -14.06 -37.41
CA ASN A 193 -7.32 -14.66 -36.77
C ASN A 193 -8.03 -15.63 -37.73
N SER A 194 -8.12 -16.90 -37.32
CA SER A 194 -8.79 -17.94 -38.10
C SER A 194 -10.28 -17.69 -38.36
N ASN A 195 -10.95 -16.92 -37.50
CA ASN A 195 -12.38 -16.60 -37.61
C ASN A 195 -12.67 -15.36 -38.48
N GLU A 196 -11.71 -14.45 -38.63
CA GLU A 196 -11.87 -13.22 -39.42
C GLU A 196 -11.30 -13.34 -40.83
N ARG A 197 -10.23 -14.13 -41.02
CA ARG A 197 -9.61 -14.31 -42.33
C ARG A 197 -10.55 -15.02 -43.30
N GLN A 198 -10.75 -14.43 -44.48
CA GLN A 198 -11.53 -15.01 -45.56
C GLN A 198 -10.62 -15.24 -46.77
N ALA A 199 -10.53 -16.47 -47.24
CA ALA A 199 -9.78 -16.78 -48.45
C ALA A 199 -10.63 -16.47 -49.69
N LEU A 200 -9.99 -15.93 -50.73
CA LEU A 200 -10.63 -15.79 -52.04
C LEU A 200 -10.91 -17.19 -52.63
N PRO A 201 -12.00 -17.36 -53.41
CA PRO A 201 -12.34 -18.64 -54.02
C PRO A 201 -11.16 -19.20 -54.84
N GLY A 202 -10.69 -20.39 -54.49
CA GLY A 202 -9.53 -21.05 -55.13
C GLY A 202 -8.19 -20.97 -54.36
N PHE A 203 -8.13 -20.24 -53.24
CA PHE A 203 -6.96 -20.14 -52.36
C PHE A 203 -7.13 -20.86 -51.01
N GLU A 204 -8.15 -21.71 -50.88
CA GLU A 204 -8.65 -22.30 -49.62
C GLU A 204 -7.70 -23.30 -48.92
N ASN A 205 -6.62 -23.73 -49.59
CA ASN A 205 -5.71 -24.80 -49.11
C ASN A 205 -4.22 -24.37 -48.98
N LYS A 206 -3.92 -23.08 -48.84
CA LYS A 206 -2.54 -22.66 -48.53
C LYS A 206 -2.33 -22.54 -47.02
N GLU A 207 -1.62 -23.52 -46.45
CA GLU A 207 -1.13 -23.41 -45.07
C GLU A 207 -0.14 -22.25 -44.96
N LEU A 208 -0.35 -21.39 -43.95
CA LEU A 208 0.46 -20.20 -43.70
C LEU A 208 1.77 -20.52 -42.99
N VAL A 209 2.51 -21.54 -43.44
CA VAL A 209 3.86 -21.85 -42.92
C VAL A 209 4.66 -22.60 -43.99
N GLN A 210 5.47 -21.90 -44.79
CA GLN A 210 6.68 -22.51 -45.36
C GLN A 210 7.75 -21.59 -46.00
N GLU A 211 7.79 -20.28 -45.70
CA GLU A 211 8.78 -19.42 -46.40
C GLU A 211 9.43 -18.32 -45.53
N ILE A 212 9.75 -18.66 -44.27
CA ILE A 212 10.24 -17.65 -43.30
C ILE A 212 11.62 -18.00 -42.70
N GLU A 213 12.09 -19.24 -42.82
CA GLU A 213 13.37 -19.67 -42.25
C GLU A 213 14.63 -19.13 -42.98
N HIS A 214 14.50 -18.47 -44.14
CA HIS A 214 15.66 -18.02 -44.91
C HIS A 214 16.17 -16.61 -44.55
N SER A 215 15.35 -15.75 -43.92
CA SER A 215 15.73 -14.36 -43.63
C SER A 215 16.54 -14.18 -42.33
N ILE A 216 16.40 -15.11 -41.37
CA ILE A 216 16.96 -14.96 -40.01
C ILE A 216 18.44 -15.40 -39.92
N LYS A 217 18.98 -16.11 -40.92
CA LYS A 217 20.35 -16.65 -40.89
C LYS A 217 21.46 -15.69 -41.33
N THR A 218 21.13 -14.51 -41.88
CA THR A 218 22.13 -13.61 -42.49
C THR A 218 22.64 -12.49 -41.57
N HIS A 219 22.03 -12.26 -40.41
CA HIS A 219 22.50 -11.25 -39.44
C HIS A 219 23.03 -11.93 -38.17
N GLY A 220 24.26 -12.45 -38.26
CA GLY A 220 24.98 -12.99 -37.11
C GLY A 220 25.30 -11.93 -36.05
N ALA A 221 25.27 -12.33 -34.79
CA ALA A 221 25.46 -11.50 -33.59
C ALA A 221 26.87 -10.90 -33.38
N ASP A 222 27.68 -10.81 -34.45
CA ASP A 222 29.08 -10.33 -34.47
C ASP A 222 29.35 -9.38 -35.66
N SER A 223 28.36 -8.57 -36.09
CA SER A 223 28.56 -7.55 -37.13
C SER A 223 29.39 -6.34 -36.63
N GLU A 224 30.04 -5.60 -37.55
CA GLU A 224 30.76 -4.35 -37.24
C GLU A 224 29.86 -3.33 -36.53
N ASP A 225 28.55 -3.34 -36.81
CA ASP A 225 27.56 -2.45 -36.19
C ASP A 225 27.43 -2.68 -34.68
N VAL A 226 27.54 -3.93 -34.21
CA VAL A 226 27.50 -4.24 -32.77
C VAL A 226 28.73 -3.68 -32.05
N LYS A 227 29.88 -3.64 -32.73
CA LYS A 227 31.11 -3.02 -32.20
C LYS A 227 30.99 -1.50 -32.19
N ALA A 228 30.51 -0.89 -33.27
CA ALA A 228 30.25 0.55 -33.33
C ALA A 228 29.21 1.00 -32.28
N PHE A 229 28.16 0.20 -32.06
CA PHE A 229 27.15 0.44 -31.03
C PHE A 229 27.75 0.40 -29.61
N LYS A 230 28.62 -0.58 -29.35
CA LYS A 230 29.33 -0.69 -28.07
C LYS A 230 30.29 0.48 -27.83
N GLU A 231 30.99 0.95 -28.87
CA GLU A 231 31.83 2.14 -28.79
C GLU A 231 31.01 3.42 -28.54
N SER A 232 29.87 3.57 -29.22
CA SER A 232 28.92 4.67 -28.98
C SER A 232 28.43 4.70 -27.53
N HIS A 233 28.08 3.54 -26.96
CA HIS A 233 27.70 3.46 -25.55
C HIS A 233 28.84 3.91 -24.62
N ILE A 234 30.06 3.41 -24.82
CA ILE A 234 31.24 3.77 -24.02
C ILE A 234 31.53 5.27 -24.12
N ASN A 235 31.37 5.88 -25.29
CA ASN A 235 31.58 7.32 -25.49
C ASN A 235 30.57 8.19 -24.72
N ARG A 236 29.34 7.69 -24.50
CA ARG A 236 28.30 8.37 -23.70
C ARG A 236 28.51 8.22 -22.19
N GLN A 237 29.31 7.25 -21.75
CA GLN A 237 29.59 7.02 -20.34
C GLN A 237 30.49 8.11 -19.74
N ALA A 238 30.28 8.44 -18.47
CA ALA A 238 31.17 9.34 -17.75
C ALA A 238 32.57 8.72 -17.57
N LYS A 239 33.64 9.56 -17.52
CA LYS A 239 35.08 9.17 -17.53
C LYS A 239 35.60 8.15 -16.48
N HIS A 240 34.76 7.54 -15.64
CA HIS A 240 35.15 6.49 -14.67
C HIS A 240 34.07 5.40 -14.49
N THR A 241 33.18 5.23 -15.46
CA THR A 241 32.19 4.16 -15.46
C THR A 241 32.78 2.90 -16.09
N ARG A 242 32.40 1.70 -15.61
CA ARG A 242 32.86 0.44 -16.21
C ARG A 242 32.27 0.31 -17.63
N ALA A 243 33.07 -0.09 -18.61
CA ALA A 243 32.62 -0.26 -20.00
C ALA A 243 31.49 -1.30 -20.19
N SER A 244 31.31 -2.22 -19.23
CA SER A 244 30.21 -3.19 -19.20
C SER A 244 28.99 -2.75 -18.39
N SER A 245 29.05 -1.60 -17.70
CA SER A 245 27.95 -1.09 -16.89
C SER A 245 26.82 -0.55 -17.78
N PRO A 246 25.55 -0.87 -17.50
CA PRO A 246 24.43 -0.31 -18.25
C PRO A 246 24.17 1.17 -17.92
N TYR A 247 24.71 1.70 -16.83
CA TYR A 247 24.49 3.09 -16.41
C TYR A 247 25.45 4.08 -17.09
N LEU A 248 24.95 5.24 -17.51
CA LEU A 248 25.75 6.32 -18.11
C LEU A 248 26.48 7.16 -17.05
N LEU A 249 25.82 7.41 -15.92
CA LEU A 249 26.31 8.25 -14.84
C LEU A 249 27.15 7.47 -13.82
N ARG A 250 28.06 8.17 -13.16
CA ARG A 250 28.80 7.65 -12.00
C ARG A 250 27.87 7.54 -10.79
N SER A 251 28.10 6.55 -9.92
CA SER A 251 27.28 6.32 -8.72
C SER A 251 27.09 7.55 -7.82
N PRO A 252 28.10 8.40 -7.53
CA PRO A 252 27.89 9.60 -6.72
C PRO A 252 26.93 10.62 -7.37
N THR A 253 26.97 10.75 -8.69
CA THR A 253 26.05 11.62 -9.43
C THR A 253 24.64 11.06 -9.43
N GLN A 254 24.48 9.74 -9.56
CA GLN A 254 23.17 9.07 -9.43
C GLN A 254 22.57 9.31 -8.04
N ILE A 255 23.36 9.13 -6.98
CA ILE A 255 22.95 9.40 -5.60
C ILE A 255 22.50 10.85 -5.43
N SER A 256 23.27 11.82 -5.95
CA SER A 256 22.93 13.24 -5.86
C SER A 256 21.60 13.58 -6.53
N ILE A 257 21.35 13.05 -7.73
CA ILE A 257 20.11 13.30 -8.48
C ILE A 257 18.92 12.63 -7.79
N CYS A 258 19.08 11.39 -7.31
CA CYS A 258 18.06 10.69 -6.54
C CYS A 258 17.74 11.40 -5.22
N LEU A 259 18.76 11.95 -4.55
CA LEU A 259 18.61 12.73 -3.32
C LEU A 259 17.82 14.02 -3.57
N LYS A 260 18.10 14.74 -4.68
CA LYS A 260 17.29 15.89 -5.09
C LYS A 260 15.82 15.51 -5.30
N ARG A 261 15.55 14.42 -6.04
CA ARG A 261 14.18 13.91 -6.28
C ARG A 261 13.48 13.55 -4.97
N PHE A 262 14.19 12.95 -4.02
CA PHE A 262 13.64 12.62 -2.71
C PHE A 262 13.22 13.87 -1.92
N TYR A 263 14.05 14.91 -1.88
CA TYR A 263 13.69 16.15 -1.19
C TYR A 263 12.50 16.85 -1.85
N GLN A 264 12.42 16.83 -3.18
CA GLN A 264 11.25 17.32 -3.91
C GLN A 264 9.99 16.55 -3.52
N ARG A 265 10.05 15.21 -3.43
CA ARG A 265 8.93 14.37 -2.96
C ARG A 265 8.50 14.75 -1.54
N THR A 266 9.48 14.90 -0.64
CA THR A 266 9.22 15.25 0.77
C THR A 266 8.60 16.64 0.90
N TRP A 267 9.09 17.62 0.14
CA TRP A 267 8.57 18.99 0.16
C TRP A 267 7.16 19.07 -0.42
N ASN A 268 6.89 18.32 -1.49
CA ASN A 268 5.56 18.25 -2.10
C ASN A 268 4.54 17.45 -1.28
N ASP A 269 5.02 16.67 -0.30
CA ASP A 269 4.24 15.99 0.74
C ASP A 269 4.59 16.50 2.16
N ILE A 270 4.60 17.83 2.31
CA ILE A 270 4.92 18.47 3.59
C ILE A 270 3.92 18.09 4.69
N ALA A 271 2.68 17.74 4.35
CA ALA A 271 1.64 17.41 5.33
C ALA A 271 1.98 16.14 6.12
N SER A 272 2.39 15.07 5.45
CA SER A 272 2.81 13.81 6.09
C SER A 272 4.04 14.01 6.96
N THR A 273 5.05 14.73 6.43
CA THR A 273 6.30 15.02 7.15
C THR A 273 6.07 15.94 8.36
N ALA A 274 5.23 16.97 8.22
CA ALA A 274 4.88 17.87 9.31
C ALA A 274 4.08 17.15 10.40
N THR A 275 3.15 16.27 10.02
CA THR A 275 2.39 15.44 10.97
C THR A 275 3.32 14.56 11.79
N LEU A 276 4.35 13.97 11.16
CA LEU A 276 5.37 13.20 11.87
C LEU A 276 6.17 14.08 12.85
N MET A 277 6.64 15.26 12.43
CA MET A 277 7.39 16.18 13.31
C MET A 277 6.55 16.68 14.49
N ILE A 278 5.29 17.07 14.25
CA ILE A 278 4.35 17.50 15.30
C ILE A 278 4.07 16.34 16.25
N GLY A 279 3.87 15.13 15.71
CA GLY A 279 3.70 13.92 16.51
C GLY A 279 4.87 13.68 17.45
N GLN A 280 6.12 13.85 16.98
CA GLN A 280 7.31 13.71 17.81
C GLN A 280 7.38 14.75 18.94
N VAL A 281 6.99 16.00 18.69
CA VAL A 281 6.92 17.04 19.72
C VAL A 281 5.88 16.70 20.78
N VAL A 282 4.66 16.34 20.36
CA VAL A 282 3.58 15.97 21.29
C VAL A 282 4.01 14.77 22.13
N PHE A 283 4.64 13.79 21.49
CA PHE A 283 5.10 12.57 22.13
C PHE A 283 6.24 12.83 23.13
N SER A 284 7.23 13.66 22.78
CA SER A 284 8.31 14.04 23.69
C SER A 284 7.81 14.85 24.89
N LEU A 285 6.83 15.74 24.69
CA LEU A 285 6.19 16.48 25.79
C LEU A 285 5.47 15.55 26.76
N ILE A 286 4.68 14.60 26.26
CA ILE A 286 3.94 13.67 27.10
C ILE A 286 4.92 12.85 27.96
N ILE A 287 5.92 12.24 27.35
CA ILE A 287 6.82 11.33 28.08
C ILE A 287 7.80 12.12 28.96
N GLY A 288 8.32 13.24 28.46
CA GLY A 288 9.18 14.12 29.26
C GLY A 288 8.48 14.62 30.53
N SER A 289 7.17 14.87 30.46
CA SER A 289 6.38 15.30 31.62
C SER A 289 6.24 14.25 32.72
N LEU A 290 6.48 12.96 32.43
CA LEU A 290 6.45 11.89 33.44
C LEU A 290 7.58 12.02 34.45
N TYR A 291 8.70 12.57 33.99
CA TYR A 291 9.91 12.76 34.78
C TYR A 291 10.02 14.20 35.29
N TYR A 292 8.96 15.00 35.13
CA TYR A 292 8.97 16.39 35.55
C TYR A 292 8.89 16.49 37.08
N GLY A 293 9.82 17.24 37.67
CA GLY A 293 9.81 17.51 39.12
C GLY A 293 10.28 16.35 40.00
N THR A 294 11.08 15.40 39.47
CA THR A 294 11.62 14.29 40.29
C THR A 294 12.43 14.81 41.49
N PRO A 295 12.16 14.34 42.73
CA PRO A 295 12.86 14.79 43.94
C PRO A 295 14.33 14.40 43.93
N PHE A 296 15.20 15.25 44.49
CA PHE A 296 16.64 15.00 44.54
C PHE A 296 16.99 13.92 45.58
N GLY A 297 17.50 12.76 45.15
CA GLY A 297 17.90 11.65 46.02
C GLY A 297 18.09 10.32 45.27
N THR A 298 18.31 9.23 45.99
CA THR A 298 18.54 7.89 45.40
C THR A 298 17.39 7.40 44.52
N GLN A 299 16.14 7.78 44.82
CA GLN A 299 14.96 7.44 44.00
C GLN A 299 15.00 8.05 42.59
N ALA A 300 15.62 9.23 42.43
CA ALA A 300 15.75 9.85 41.11
C ALA A 300 16.72 9.10 40.18
N MET A 301 17.63 8.27 40.72
CA MET A 301 18.52 7.47 39.86
C MET A 301 17.73 6.47 39.05
N SER A 302 16.84 5.70 39.70
CA SER A 302 16.02 4.68 39.03
C SER A 302 15.10 5.29 37.97
N LEU A 303 14.46 6.42 38.28
CA LEU A 303 13.59 7.15 37.33
C LEU A 303 14.37 7.76 36.15
N LYS A 304 15.55 8.33 36.38
CA LYS A 304 16.37 8.85 35.27
C LYS A 304 16.93 7.72 34.39
N MET A 305 17.16 6.55 34.97
CA MET A 305 17.54 5.36 34.22
C MET A 305 16.41 4.84 33.34
N SER A 306 15.19 4.79 33.84
CA SER A 306 14.03 4.43 33.03
C SER A 306 13.78 5.46 31.91
N ALA A 307 14.01 6.75 32.16
CA ALA A 307 13.90 7.79 31.13
C ALA A 307 14.87 7.57 29.95
N LEU A 308 16.13 7.21 30.23
CA LEU A 308 17.12 6.89 29.18
C LEU A 308 16.73 5.62 28.39
N PHE A 309 16.24 4.60 29.08
CA PHE A 309 15.72 3.39 28.44
C PHE A 309 14.57 3.71 27.47
N PHE A 310 13.59 4.51 27.91
CA PHE A 310 12.47 4.93 27.04
C PHE A 310 12.93 5.77 25.85
N ALA A 311 13.89 6.67 26.02
CA ALA A 311 14.42 7.45 24.91
C ALA A 311 14.90 6.56 23.76
N ILE A 312 15.64 5.49 24.08
CA ILE A 312 16.18 4.56 23.08
C ILE A 312 15.08 3.64 22.54
N LEU A 313 14.28 3.05 23.42
CA LEU A 313 13.22 2.10 23.04
C LEU A 313 12.21 2.73 22.08
N LEU A 314 11.71 3.92 22.42
CA LEU A 314 10.63 4.55 21.67
C LEU A 314 11.11 5.07 20.31
N ASN A 315 12.34 5.59 20.24
CA ASN A 315 12.99 5.91 18.96
C ASN A 315 13.16 4.66 18.10
N SER A 316 13.51 3.52 18.70
CA SER A 316 13.66 2.24 17.99
C SER A 316 12.32 1.70 17.47
N LEU A 317 11.25 1.76 18.27
CA LEU A 317 9.90 1.33 17.88
C LEU A 317 9.38 2.06 16.64
N LEU A 318 9.70 3.35 16.49
CA LEU A 318 9.30 4.16 15.33
C LEU A 318 9.93 3.66 14.02
N THR A 319 11.12 3.03 14.07
CA THR A 319 11.80 2.52 12.88
C THR A 319 11.15 1.25 12.31
N VAL A 320 10.28 0.56 13.05
CA VAL A 320 9.55 -0.63 12.56
C VAL A 320 8.63 -0.28 11.38
N VAL A 321 8.06 0.93 11.37
CA VAL A 321 7.20 1.43 10.27
C VAL A 321 7.97 1.52 8.95
N GLU A 322 9.31 1.61 8.99
CA GLU A 322 10.13 1.72 7.77
C GLU A 322 10.13 0.45 6.92
N ILE A 323 9.78 -0.71 7.48
CA ILE A 323 9.70 -1.98 6.74
C ILE A 323 8.63 -1.90 5.63
N GLN A 324 7.63 -1.03 5.79
CA GLN A 324 6.58 -0.81 4.80
C GLN A 324 7.02 0.15 3.66
N LYS A 325 8.15 0.85 3.80
CA LYS A 325 8.62 1.82 2.80
C LYS A 325 9.41 1.15 1.69
N ALA A 326 9.17 1.56 0.45
CA ALA A 326 9.91 1.07 -0.71
C ALA A 326 11.43 1.26 -0.54
N LEU A 327 12.19 0.24 -0.95
CA LEU A 327 13.63 -0.05 -0.72
C LEU A 327 14.67 1.01 -1.22
N ALA A 328 14.31 2.27 -1.42
CA ALA A 328 15.21 3.27 -1.99
C ALA A 328 15.28 4.56 -1.15
N GLY A 329 16.35 4.70 -0.35
CA GLY A 329 16.79 6.03 0.13
C GLY A 329 17.45 6.15 1.52
N VAL A 330 18.47 5.36 1.88
CA VAL A 330 19.19 5.53 3.18
C VAL A 330 19.70 6.96 3.40
N CYS A 331 20.38 7.53 2.40
CA CYS A 331 20.91 8.89 2.49
C CYS A 331 19.83 9.97 2.53
N ALA A 332 18.64 9.63 2.03
CA ALA A 332 17.55 10.57 1.83
C ALA A 332 16.72 10.72 3.11
N ASP A 333 16.49 9.63 3.82
CA ASP A 333 15.75 9.63 5.09
C ASP A 333 16.58 10.17 6.26
N LEU A 334 17.92 10.16 6.16
CA LEU A 334 18.82 10.55 7.24
C LEU A 334 18.54 11.96 7.81
N PRO A 335 18.44 13.04 7.02
CA PRO A 335 18.14 14.37 7.55
C PRO A 335 16.78 14.47 8.25
N ILE A 336 15.75 13.79 7.74
CA ILE A 336 14.42 13.77 8.36
C ILE A 336 14.51 13.09 9.74
N LYS A 337 15.28 12.00 9.84
CA LYS A 337 15.55 11.29 11.10
C LYS A 337 16.36 12.12 12.08
N LEU A 338 17.42 12.78 11.62
CA LEU A 338 18.23 13.66 12.46
C LEU A 338 17.38 14.84 12.96
N GLY A 339 16.56 15.44 12.10
CA GLY A 339 15.66 16.53 12.49
C GLY A 339 14.59 16.09 13.49
N SER A 340 13.90 14.98 13.22
CA SER A 340 12.87 14.44 14.12
C SER A 340 13.45 13.95 15.45
N SER A 341 14.59 13.26 15.41
CA SER A 341 15.36 12.87 16.61
C SER A 341 15.78 14.09 17.42
N LEU A 342 16.30 15.14 16.79
CA LEU A 342 16.71 16.36 17.47
C LEU A 342 15.53 17.02 18.21
N VAL A 343 14.41 17.18 17.51
CA VAL A 343 13.20 17.78 18.08
C VAL A 343 12.67 16.97 19.26
N PHE A 344 12.59 15.65 19.13
CA PHE A 344 12.18 14.76 20.21
C PHE A 344 13.14 14.86 21.41
N ASN A 345 14.44 14.71 21.16
CA ASN A 345 15.46 14.59 22.19
C ASN A 345 15.75 15.90 22.93
N VAL A 346 15.65 17.07 22.27
CA VAL A 346 15.78 18.37 22.93
C VAL A 346 14.69 18.53 23.98
N VAL A 347 13.43 18.34 23.59
CA VAL A 347 12.29 18.49 24.50
C VAL A 347 12.38 17.45 25.63
N PHE A 348 12.60 16.19 25.27
CA PHE A 348 12.67 15.09 26.23
C PHE A 348 13.80 15.28 27.25
N TYR A 349 15.00 15.66 26.80
CA TYR A 349 16.17 15.75 27.67
C TYR A 349 16.01 16.81 28.76
N PHE A 350 15.54 18.00 28.37
CA PHE A 350 15.37 19.11 29.32
C PHE A 350 14.17 18.90 30.25
N MET A 351 13.07 18.29 29.76
CA MET A 351 11.92 18.00 30.62
C MET A 351 12.19 16.94 31.69
N CYS A 352 13.00 15.92 31.37
CA CYS A 352 13.39 14.89 32.32
C CYS A 352 14.36 15.38 33.41
N GLY A 353 14.78 16.65 33.38
CA GLY A 353 15.71 17.22 34.35
C GLY A 353 17.09 16.54 34.30
N PHE A 354 17.55 16.16 33.10
CA PHE A 354 18.96 15.85 32.89
C PHE A 354 19.81 17.11 33.00
N ARG A 355 21.15 16.98 32.94
CA ARG A 355 22.04 18.12 33.21
C ARG A 355 21.93 19.18 32.13
N TYR A 356 21.74 20.42 32.56
CA TYR A 356 21.71 21.61 31.70
C TYR A 356 23.11 22.07 31.26
N GLU A 357 23.95 21.14 30.83
CA GLU A 357 25.29 21.38 30.31
C GLU A 357 25.40 20.86 28.87
N ALA A 358 26.19 21.54 28.04
CA ALA A 358 26.29 21.21 26.62
C ALA A 358 26.91 19.81 26.39
N GLY A 359 28.02 19.48 27.06
CA GLY A 359 28.73 18.20 26.87
C GLY A 359 27.84 16.97 27.10
N PRO A 360 27.25 16.83 28.30
CA PRO A 360 26.16 15.91 28.62
C PRO A 360 25.09 15.69 27.55
N PHE A 361 24.51 16.80 27.08
CA PHE A 361 23.43 16.76 26.10
C PHE A 361 23.91 16.21 24.75
N PHE A 362 25.06 16.66 24.25
CA PHE A 362 25.58 16.19 22.96
C PHE A 362 25.99 14.72 23.01
N ILE A 363 26.54 14.23 24.12
CA ILE A 363 26.81 12.80 24.32
C ILE A 363 25.49 12.03 24.30
N TYR A 364 24.47 12.51 25.02
CA TYR A 364 23.16 11.87 25.03
C TYR A 364 22.55 11.78 23.62
N TYR A 365 22.49 12.91 22.94
CA TYR A 365 21.92 13.02 21.61
C TYR A 365 22.67 12.15 20.58
N LEU A 366 24.01 12.11 20.67
CA LEU A 366 24.86 11.30 19.80
C LEU A 366 24.52 9.81 19.93
N PHE A 367 24.45 9.27 21.15
CA PHE A 367 24.17 7.86 21.36
C PHE A 367 22.73 7.47 21.00
N VAL A 368 21.73 8.27 21.39
CA VAL A 368 20.32 7.99 21.03
C VAL A 368 20.12 8.04 19.52
N THR A 369 20.73 9.02 18.84
CA THR A 369 20.66 9.13 17.39
C THR A 369 21.39 7.99 16.69
N LEU A 370 22.58 7.60 17.18
CA LEU A 370 23.32 6.49 16.58
C LEU A 370 22.60 5.15 16.79
N ALA A 371 21.94 4.95 17.94
CA ALA A 371 21.09 3.78 18.18
C ALA A 371 19.88 3.74 17.22
N LEU A 372 19.21 4.87 17.01
CA LEU A 372 18.15 5.03 16.02
C LEU A 372 18.63 4.63 14.61
N LEU A 373 19.80 5.12 14.20
CA LEU A 373 20.37 4.81 12.89
C LEU A 373 20.75 3.33 12.76
N CYS A 374 21.33 2.74 13.80
CA CYS A 374 21.69 1.33 13.84
C CYS A 374 20.43 0.44 13.68
N MET A 375 19.39 0.68 14.47
CA MET A 375 18.11 -0.05 14.37
C MET A 375 17.46 0.09 13.01
N SER A 376 17.51 1.29 12.43
CA SER A 376 17.01 1.52 11.08
C SER A 376 17.77 0.69 10.04
N GLN A 377 19.11 0.57 10.12
CA GLN A 377 19.85 -0.28 9.19
C GLN A 377 19.50 -1.76 9.37
N ILE A 378 19.34 -2.24 10.61
CA ILE A 378 18.95 -3.62 10.90
C ILE A 378 17.60 -3.96 10.25
N PHE A 379 16.58 -3.13 10.46
CA PHE A 379 15.26 -3.36 9.87
C PHE A 379 15.24 -3.25 8.35
N ARG A 380 16.07 -2.38 7.76
CA ARG A 380 16.24 -2.29 6.31
C ARG A 380 16.94 -3.51 5.73
N SER A 381 18.01 -4.00 6.37
CA SER A 381 18.67 -5.25 5.97
C SER A 381 17.67 -6.41 6.01
N LEU A 382 16.83 -6.47 7.04
CA LEU A 382 15.81 -7.51 7.16
C LEU A 382 14.75 -7.40 6.06
N ALA A 383 14.21 -6.20 5.83
CA ALA A 383 13.25 -5.96 4.75
C ALA A 383 13.85 -6.32 3.39
N ALA A 384 15.13 -6.01 3.17
CA ALA A 384 15.86 -6.39 1.97
C ALA A 384 16.13 -7.89 1.87
N ALA A 385 16.21 -8.65 2.97
CA ALA A 385 16.43 -10.10 2.97
C ALA A 385 15.16 -10.90 2.63
N THR A 386 13.98 -10.36 2.94
CA THR A 386 12.69 -11.04 2.81
C THR A 386 11.92 -10.61 1.56
N LYS A 387 11.16 -11.53 0.95
CA LYS A 387 10.25 -11.20 -0.16
C LYS A 387 8.90 -10.66 0.31
N TYR A 388 8.47 -11.02 1.53
CA TYR A 388 7.14 -10.71 2.05
C TYR A 388 7.18 -9.85 3.30
N ILE A 389 6.35 -8.80 3.34
CA ILE A 389 6.26 -7.82 4.44
C ILE A 389 5.89 -8.48 5.79
N PRO A 390 4.91 -9.41 5.89
CA PRO A 390 4.55 -10.01 7.17
C PRO A 390 5.70 -10.78 7.84
N GLN A 391 6.55 -11.43 7.05
CA GLN A 391 7.72 -12.16 7.54
C GLN A 391 8.80 -11.20 8.07
N ALA A 392 9.04 -10.09 7.35
CA ALA A 392 9.94 -9.03 7.79
C ALA A 392 9.48 -8.43 9.13
N LEU A 393 8.19 -8.13 9.26
CA LEU A 393 7.61 -7.59 10.50
C LEU A 393 7.67 -8.58 11.67
N ALA A 394 7.53 -9.88 11.41
CA ALA A 394 7.66 -10.92 12.42
C ALA A 394 9.09 -10.97 12.98
N ALA A 395 10.09 -11.04 12.09
CA ALA A 395 11.49 -11.03 12.49
C ALA A 395 11.89 -9.69 13.14
N ALA A 396 11.33 -8.56 12.71
CA ALA A 396 11.57 -7.26 13.33
C ALA A 396 11.03 -7.20 14.77
N GLY A 397 9.88 -7.82 15.05
CA GLY A 397 9.35 -7.93 16.40
C GLY A 397 10.27 -8.74 17.33
N VAL A 398 10.85 -9.85 16.83
CA VAL A 398 11.82 -10.63 17.61
C VAL A 398 13.13 -9.87 17.81
N ILE A 399 13.63 -9.18 16.78
CA ILE A 399 14.82 -8.33 16.89
C ILE A 399 14.59 -7.16 17.85
N LEU A 400 13.39 -6.58 17.87
CA LEU A 400 13.01 -5.56 18.83
C LEU A 400 13.05 -6.11 20.26
N LEU A 401 12.53 -7.32 20.49
CA LEU A 401 12.67 -7.96 21.80
C LEU A 401 14.13 -8.24 22.12
N ALA A 402 14.89 -8.75 21.17
CA ALA A 402 16.32 -8.95 21.36
C ALA A 402 17.01 -7.63 21.70
N ALA A 403 16.67 -6.53 21.02
CA ALA A 403 17.19 -5.22 21.32
C ALA A 403 16.75 -4.73 22.70
N MET A 404 15.53 -5.01 23.15
CA MET A 404 15.03 -4.62 24.48
C MET A 404 15.62 -5.47 25.62
N ASP A 405 15.80 -6.77 25.42
CA ASP A 405 16.45 -7.68 26.37
C ASP A 405 17.93 -7.36 26.42
N LEU A 406 18.54 -7.16 25.25
CA LEU A 406 19.85 -6.54 25.16
C LEU A 406 19.78 -5.24 25.94
N LEU A 407 18.87 -4.29 25.73
CA LEU A 407 18.76 -3.00 26.45
C LEU A 407 18.44 -3.12 27.95
N HIS A 408 17.93 -4.26 28.43
CA HIS A 408 17.60 -4.52 29.84
C HIS A 408 18.78 -5.12 30.58
N GLN A 409 19.33 -6.22 30.05
CA GLN A 409 20.65 -6.71 30.43
C GLN A 409 21.64 -5.56 30.27
N SER A 410 21.51 -4.79 29.20
CA SER A 410 22.28 -3.60 28.84
C SER A 410 21.73 -2.29 29.37
N LEU A 411 20.85 -2.29 30.37
CA LEU A 411 20.90 -1.17 31.29
C LEU A 411 22.34 -1.13 31.86
N GLU A 412 23.05 -2.26 31.85
CA GLU A 412 24.50 -2.38 31.81
C GLU A 412 25.16 -1.69 30.55
N VAL A 413 24.97 -2.12 29.30
CA VAL A 413 25.67 -1.64 28.07
C VAL A 413 25.21 -0.30 27.44
N CYS A 414 24.15 0.36 27.90
CA CYS A 414 23.78 1.74 27.49
C CYS A 414 24.09 2.79 28.58
N LEU A 415 24.15 2.39 29.85
CA LEU A 415 24.80 3.16 30.93
C LEU A 415 26.27 3.44 30.65
N ARG A 416 26.89 2.55 29.88
CA ARG A 416 28.22 2.56 29.25
C ARG A 416 28.68 3.86 28.58
N GLY A 417 27.86 4.89 28.49
CA GLY A 417 28.27 6.20 28.01
C GLY A 417 27.44 7.40 28.50
N LEU A 418 26.15 7.22 28.79
CA LEU A 418 25.26 8.36 28.99
C LEU A 418 25.17 8.89 30.44
N SER A 419 25.44 8.08 31.46
CA SER A 419 25.22 8.49 32.86
C SER A 419 26.50 8.85 33.62
N CYS A 420 27.67 8.75 33.01
CA CYS A 420 28.91 9.23 33.62
C CYS A 420 29.13 10.70 33.32
N GLN A 421 28.35 11.56 33.96
CA GLN A 421 28.62 12.99 33.96
C GLN A 421 29.20 13.34 35.32
N ARG A 422 30.35 13.99 35.34
CA ARG A 422 31.11 14.28 36.56
C ARG A 422 30.47 15.50 37.23
N VAL A 423 30.06 15.41 38.51
CA VAL A 423 30.01 16.50 39.50
C VAL A 423 28.70 16.86 40.30
N PRO A 424 27.41 16.68 39.90
CA PRO A 424 26.33 16.65 40.94
C PRO A 424 25.87 15.26 41.40
N TRP A 425 26.39 14.16 40.85
CA TRP A 425 25.98 12.79 41.20
C TRP A 425 26.97 12.07 42.14
N THR A 426 28.00 12.76 42.64
CA THR A 426 29.01 12.18 43.53
C THR A 426 28.48 11.87 44.93
N ARG A 427 27.41 12.55 45.37
CA ARG A 427 26.76 12.33 46.67
C ARG A 427 25.25 12.58 46.57
N LEU A 428 24.47 11.52 46.53
CA LEU A 428 23.01 11.59 46.54
C LEU A 428 22.46 11.32 47.93
N PRO A 429 21.60 12.19 48.50
CA PRO A 429 20.99 11.91 49.78
C PRO A 429 20.14 10.65 49.70
N MET A 430 20.25 9.84 50.74
CA MET A 430 19.51 8.58 50.88
C MET A 430 18.06 8.87 51.26
N PHE A 431 17.12 8.23 50.56
CA PHE A 431 15.69 8.39 50.85
C PHE A 431 15.25 7.65 52.12
N GLY A 432 16.02 6.64 52.56
CA GLY A 432 15.78 5.89 53.79
C GLY A 432 17.04 5.17 54.27
N VAL A 433 17.13 4.94 55.58
CA VAL A 433 18.21 4.22 56.25
C VAL A 433 17.66 2.98 56.96
N VAL A 434 18.49 1.96 57.07
CA VAL A 434 18.18 0.67 57.69
C VAL A 434 19.21 0.44 58.81
N PRO A 435 18.78 0.31 60.08
CA PRO A 435 17.43 0.60 60.59
C PRO A 435 17.10 2.11 60.57
N ALA A 436 15.81 2.47 60.50
CA ALA A 436 15.32 3.85 60.36
C ALA A 436 15.24 4.63 61.69
N TYR A 437 16.26 4.52 62.55
CA TYR A 437 16.28 5.22 63.84
C TYR A 437 16.62 6.72 63.68
N PRO A 438 16.07 7.60 64.53
CA PRO A 438 16.39 9.03 64.50
C PRO A 438 17.80 9.31 65.03
N GLY A 439 18.45 10.36 64.53
CA GLY A 439 19.70 10.89 65.08
C GLY A 439 21.00 10.44 64.41
N PHE A 440 20.95 9.68 63.32
CA PHE A 440 22.15 9.32 62.56
C PHE A 440 22.77 10.52 61.83
N VAL A 441 24.11 10.59 61.85
CA VAL A 441 24.91 11.60 61.14
C VAL A 441 25.98 10.88 60.32
N SER A 442 26.20 11.32 59.07
CA SER A 442 27.20 10.73 58.16
C SER A 442 28.58 10.64 58.83
N GLY A 443 29.21 9.46 58.76
CA GLY A 443 30.56 9.21 59.26
C GLY A 443 30.71 9.07 60.79
N THR A 444 29.61 9.15 61.57
CA THR A 444 29.66 9.05 63.05
C THR A 444 29.56 7.63 63.58
N SER A 445 28.82 6.76 62.90
CA SER A 445 28.68 5.34 63.23
C SER A 445 28.42 4.56 61.95
N LYS A 446 28.81 3.28 61.92
CA LYS A 446 28.52 2.37 60.80
C LYS A 446 27.34 1.44 61.08
N SER A 447 26.50 1.81 62.03
CA SER A 447 25.36 1.00 62.50
C SER A 447 24.08 1.18 61.70
N PHE A 448 24.16 1.90 60.59
CA PHE A 448 23.08 2.07 59.64
C PHE A 448 23.65 2.01 58.22
N ILE A 449 22.81 1.62 57.27
CA ILE A 449 23.14 1.62 55.84
C ILE A 449 21.91 2.05 55.04
N CYS A 450 22.08 2.46 53.79
CA CYS A 450 20.95 2.63 52.88
C CYS A 450 20.62 1.30 52.20
N GLY A 451 19.34 1.03 52.02
CA GLY A 451 18.85 -0.12 51.26
C GLY A 451 19.04 -0.04 49.74
N VAL A 452 20.11 0.61 49.27
CA VAL A 452 20.43 0.77 47.84
C VAL A 452 21.81 0.15 47.58
N GLU A 453 21.98 -0.48 46.42
CA GLU A 453 23.25 -1.09 46.03
C GLU A 453 24.39 -0.06 45.92
N GLY A 454 25.63 -0.47 46.22
CA GLY A 454 26.81 0.41 46.13
C GLY A 454 26.90 1.47 47.23
N THR A 455 26.11 1.32 48.30
CA THR A 455 26.17 2.14 49.51
C THR A 455 27.29 1.69 50.46
N MET A 456 27.73 2.58 51.33
CA MET A 456 28.70 2.28 52.39
C MET A 456 28.04 2.51 53.75
N ALA A 457 28.23 1.58 54.68
CA ALA A 457 27.68 1.70 56.03
C ALA A 457 28.18 2.98 56.71
N GLY A 458 27.26 3.71 57.35
CA GLY A 458 27.52 4.95 58.07
C GLY A 458 27.53 6.23 57.25
N GLU A 459 27.34 6.17 55.92
CA GLU A 459 27.17 7.37 55.09
C GLU A 459 25.69 7.66 54.84
N LEU A 460 25.29 8.94 54.81
CA LEU A 460 23.92 9.39 54.47
C LEU A 460 23.73 9.75 52.99
N TYR A 461 24.75 9.45 52.18
CA TYR A 461 24.72 9.65 50.75
C TYR A 461 25.27 8.45 49.98
N VAL A 462 24.79 8.29 48.74
CA VAL A 462 25.28 7.28 47.80
C VAL A 462 26.14 7.95 46.75
N ASN A 463 27.32 7.40 46.50
CA ASN A 463 28.18 7.86 45.41
C ASN A 463 27.74 7.20 44.10
N GLY A 464 27.36 8.02 43.11
CA GLY A 464 26.89 7.54 41.81
C GLY A 464 27.89 6.66 41.06
N ASP A 465 29.20 6.88 41.19
CA ASP A 465 30.22 6.05 40.55
C ASP A 465 30.31 4.67 41.22
N SER A 466 30.10 4.60 42.54
CA SER A 466 30.06 3.33 43.27
C SER A 466 28.78 2.56 43.00
N PHE A 467 27.65 3.26 42.88
CA PHE A 467 26.39 2.68 42.41
C PHE A 467 26.55 2.08 41.00
N LEU A 468 27.04 2.86 40.02
CA LEU A 468 27.20 2.39 38.64
C LEU A 468 28.18 1.21 38.52
N ARG A 469 29.25 1.19 39.31
CA ARG A 469 30.24 0.12 39.32
C ARG A 469 29.74 -1.14 40.03
N THR A 470 29.05 -1.01 41.17
CA THR A 470 28.59 -2.17 41.96
C THR A 470 27.33 -2.79 41.38
N SER A 471 26.38 -1.97 40.93
CA SER A 471 25.13 -2.44 40.31
C SER A 471 25.33 -2.94 38.89
N TYR A 472 26.20 -2.29 38.11
CA TYR A 472 26.28 -2.56 36.66
C TYR A 472 27.70 -2.86 36.14
N GLY A 473 28.76 -2.69 36.95
CA GLY A 473 30.13 -2.95 36.50
C GLY A 473 30.70 -1.90 35.53
N TYR A 474 30.18 -0.66 35.54
CA TYR A 474 30.62 0.39 34.61
C TYR A 474 31.56 1.43 35.19
N GLU A 475 32.47 1.84 34.31
CA GLU A 475 33.36 2.97 34.47
C GLU A 475 33.32 3.88 33.24
N TYR A 476 33.65 5.16 33.44
CA TYR A 476 33.69 6.16 32.37
C TYR A 476 34.62 5.79 31.20
N THR A 477 35.64 4.98 31.45
CA THR A 477 36.60 4.48 30.45
C THR A 477 35.92 3.71 29.31
N HIS A 478 34.70 3.21 29.50
CA HIS A 478 33.98 2.44 28.50
C HIS A 478 33.30 3.31 27.43
N LEU A 479 33.04 4.61 27.68
CA LEU A 479 32.31 5.53 26.80
C LEU A 479 32.70 5.42 25.32
N TRP A 480 33.96 5.71 24.99
CA TRP A 480 34.43 5.82 23.61
C TRP A 480 34.57 4.46 22.91
N ARG A 481 34.85 3.40 23.67
CA ARG A 481 34.84 2.02 23.15
C ARG A 481 33.45 1.67 22.61
N ASN A 482 32.40 2.00 23.38
CA ASN A 482 31.03 1.65 23.01
C ASN A 482 30.51 2.49 21.85
N PHE A 483 30.91 3.77 21.79
CA PHE A 483 30.68 4.61 20.63
C PHE A 483 31.27 3.98 19.35
N GLY A 484 32.53 3.54 19.42
CA GLY A 484 33.19 2.85 18.30
C GLY A 484 32.47 1.58 17.85
N ILE A 485 32.01 0.75 18.81
CA ILE A 485 31.24 -0.47 18.53
C ILE A 485 29.92 -0.15 17.82
N LEU A 486 29.18 0.87 18.27
CA LEU A 486 27.90 1.22 17.68
C LEU A 486 28.05 1.79 16.25
N CYS A 487 29.10 2.57 16.01
CA CYS A 487 29.49 3.01 14.65
C CYS A 487 29.81 1.81 13.76
N ALA A 488 30.59 0.84 14.26
CA ALA A 488 30.94 -0.37 13.53
C ALA A 488 29.69 -1.20 13.16
N PHE A 489 28.74 -1.39 14.08
CA PHE A 489 27.48 -2.08 13.79
C PHE A 489 26.64 -1.34 12.74
N THR A 490 26.51 -0.02 12.86
CA THR A 490 25.75 0.79 11.91
C THR A 490 26.31 0.64 10.49
N MET A 491 27.64 0.69 10.35
CA MET A 491 28.30 0.50 9.07
C MET A 491 28.22 -0.94 8.56
N ALA A 492 28.34 -1.94 9.44
CA ALA A 492 28.23 -3.35 9.06
C ALA A 492 26.84 -3.69 8.50
N PHE A 493 25.76 -3.27 9.18
CA PHE A 493 24.39 -3.50 8.69
C PHE A 493 24.09 -2.69 7.43
N LEU A 494 24.65 -1.49 7.27
CA LEU A 494 24.56 -0.75 6.02
C LEU A 494 25.19 -1.52 4.85
N VAL A 495 26.37 -2.12 5.04
CA VAL A 495 27.02 -2.95 4.02
C VAL A 495 26.17 -4.19 3.72
N ILE A 496 25.68 -4.89 4.74
CA ILE A 496 24.79 -6.05 4.58
C ILE A 496 23.52 -5.67 3.80
N TYR A 497 22.90 -4.54 4.13
CA TYR A 497 21.73 -4.03 3.40
C TYR A 497 22.04 -3.82 1.91
N LEU A 498 23.13 -3.13 1.58
CA LEU A 498 23.53 -2.87 0.19
C LEU A 498 23.77 -4.17 -0.58
N VAL A 499 24.43 -5.14 0.05
CA VAL A 499 24.69 -6.47 -0.52
C VAL A 499 23.39 -7.24 -0.75
N LEU A 500 22.47 -7.27 0.22
CA LEU A 500 21.19 -7.96 0.09
C LEU A 500 20.30 -7.36 -1.00
N VAL A 501 20.27 -6.04 -1.13
CA VAL A 501 19.55 -5.36 -2.22
C VAL A 501 20.11 -5.77 -3.58
N GLU A 502 21.44 -5.84 -3.72
CA GLU A 502 22.09 -6.27 -4.97
C GLU A 502 21.75 -7.73 -5.32
N PHE A 503 21.73 -8.63 -4.34
CA PHE A 503 21.35 -10.03 -4.57
C PHE A 503 19.86 -10.21 -4.89
N ASN A 504 18.96 -9.50 -4.20
CA ASN A 504 17.52 -9.64 -4.40
C ASN A 504 16.97 -8.89 -5.63
N LEU A 505 17.71 -7.93 -6.19
CA LEU A 505 17.45 -7.36 -7.52
C LEU A 505 17.42 -8.42 -8.62
N GLY A 506 18.08 -9.57 -8.44
CA GLY A 506 18.00 -10.71 -9.36
C GLY A 506 16.66 -11.45 -9.37
N SER A 507 15.75 -11.14 -8.43
CA SER A 507 14.45 -11.81 -8.26
C SER A 507 13.24 -10.93 -8.58
N SER A 508 13.38 -9.60 -8.59
CA SER A 508 12.30 -8.68 -8.98
C SER A 508 12.54 -8.24 -10.43
N SER A 509 11.76 -8.81 -11.34
CA SER A 509 11.81 -8.55 -12.78
C SER A 509 13.18 -8.82 -13.43
N LYS A 510 13.58 -10.10 -13.50
CA LYS A 510 14.03 -10.56 -14.82
C LYS A 510 12.82 -10.32 -15.72
N ALA A 511 12.89 -9.33 -16.61
CA ALA A 511 11.93 -9.22 -17.70
C ALA A 511 11.73 -10.64 -18.23
N GLU A 512 10.52 -11.17 -18.12
CA GLU A 512 10.20 -12.56 -18.45
C GLU A 512 10.82 -12.86 -19.79
N THR A 513 11.93 -13.58 -19.76
CA THR A 513 12.63 -13.94 -20.97
C THR A 513 11.92 -15.20 -21.42
N LEU A 514 10.83 -15.03 -22.18
CA LEU A 514 10.29 -16.09 -23.01
C LEU A 514 11.36 -16.40 -24.07
N VAL A 515 12.37 -17.18 -23.68
CA VAL A 515 13.33 -17.77 -24.61
C VAL A 515 12.67 -19.04 -25.13
N PHE A 516 12.06 -18.95 -26.30
CA PHE A 516 11.70 -20.15 -27.06
C PHE A 516 13.00 -20.85 -27.45
N LEU A 517 13.30 -21.99 -26.83
CA LEU A 517 14.31 -22.91 -27.33
C LEU A 517 13.79 -23.52 -28.64
N HIS A 518 14.64 -23.49 -29.67
CA HIS A 518 14.33 -24.01 -31.00
C HIS A 518 13.88 -25.48 -30.91
N GLY A 519 12.66 -25.77 -31.37
CA GLY A 519 12.24 -27.12 -31.76
C GLY A 519 11.56 -28.02 -30.73
N GLN A 520 11.24 -27.58 -29.50
CA GLN A 520 10.37 -28.36 -28.61
C GLN A 520 9.39 -27.47 -27.85
N VAL A 521 8.13 -27.49 -28.30
CA VAL A 521 6.98 -26.90 -27.59
C VAL A 521 6.42 -27.96 -26.63
N PRO A 522 6.42 -27.73 -25.30
CA PRO A 522 5.71 -28.60 -24.36
C PRO A 522 4.22 -28.65 -24.72
N LEU A 523 3.56 -29.81 -24.64
CA LEU A 523 2.14 -29.98 -24.99
C LEU A 523 1.17 -29.00 -24.27
N ALA A 524 1.57 -28.43 -23.14
CA ALA A 524 0.81 -27.37 -22.45
C ALA A 524 0.80 -26.03 -23.22
N LEU A 525 1.83 -25.72 -24.01
CA LEU A 525 1.94 -24.53 -24.86
C LEU A 525 1.21 -24.69 -26.21
N GLN A 526 0.96 -25.92 -26.64
CA GLN A 526 0.18 -26.19 -27.85
C GLN A 526 -1.32 -25.90 -27.66
N ASN A 527 -1.79 -25.97 -26.40
CA ASN A 527 -3.15 -25.58 -26.01
C ASN A 527 -3.22 -24.10 -25.54
N ALA A 528 -2.10 -23.52 -25.06
CA ALA A 528 -2.02 -22.10 -24.69
C ALA A 528 -1.72 -21.15 -25.86
N ALA A 529 -1.43 -21.66 -27.06
CA ALA A 529 -1.18 -20.86 -28.26
C ALA A 529 -2.43 -20.19 -28.85
N ASN A 530 -3.61 -20.44 -28.26
CA ASN A 530 -4.89 -19.88 -28.66
C ASN A 530 -5.41 -18.75 -27.77
N ASP A 531 -4.78 -18.46 -26.63
CA ASP A 531 -5.26 -17.42 -25.71
C ASP A 531 -4.08 -16.73 -25.04
N SER A 532 -3.84 -15.45 -25.36
CA SER A 532 -2.93 -14.59 -24.60
C SER A 532 -3.10 -13.09 -24.89
N GLN A 533 -3.66 -12.41 -23.88
CA GLN A 533 -3.25 -11.08 -23.36
C GLN A 533 -3.63 -9.83 -24.17
N ALA A 534 -3.95 -8.66 -23.61
CA ALA A 534 -4.33 -8.23 -22.27
C ALA A 534 -4.58 -6.70 -22.30
N SER A 535 -5.64 -6.27 -21.60
CA SER A 535 -5.70 -5.15 -20.64
C SER A 535 -6.02 -3.68 -21.00
N THR A 536 -6.91 -3.12 -20.13
CA THR A 536 -7.74 -1.88 -19.80
C THR A 536 -7.23 -0.45 -19.47
N THR A 537 -7.85 0.68 -19.90
CA THR A 537 -7.84 1.94 -19.10
C THR A 537 -8.84 3.05 -19.49
N ARG A 538 -9.31 3.78 -18.44
CA ARG A 538 -10.36 4.84 -18.32
C ARG A 538 -10.01 6.20 -18.95
N PRO A 539 -11.01 7.09 -19.18
CA PRO A 539 -10.87 8.36 -19.91
C PRO A 539 -10.62 9.58 -18.99
N ASP A 540 -10.14 10.66 -19.61
CA ASP A 540 -9.63 11.85 -18.95
C ASP A 540 -10.31 13.17 -19.28
N GLN A 541 -10.47 13.99 -18.23
CA GLN A 541 -10.96 15.36 -18.31
C GLN A 541 -9.83 16.40 -18.18
N GLU A 542 -9.87 17.42 -19.04
CA GLU A 542 -9.10 18.66 -18.95
C GLU A 542 -9.62 19.63 -17.88
N LYS A 543 -8.68 20.31 -17.18
CA LYS A 543 -8.90 21.41 -16.24
C LYS A 543 -9.33 22.71 -16.93
N ILE A 544 -10.40 23.35 -16.44
CA ILE A 544 -10.59 24.82 -16.43
C ILE A 544 -11.15 25.24 -15.05
N LYS A 545 -10.84 26.48 -14.63
CA LYS A 545 -11.01 27.14 -13.31
C LYS A 545 -12.35 26.90 -12.55
N LYS A 546 -12.29 27.11 -11.23
CA LYS A 546 -13.36 27.03 -10.21
C LYS A 546 -14.64 27.82 -10.57
N GLU A 547 -15.52 27.22 -11.37
CA GLU A 547 -16.95 27.53 -11.42
C GLU A 547 -17.73 26.21 -11.45
N ASN A 548 -18.99 26.21 -10.96
CA ASN A 548 -19.87 25.04 -11.00
C ASN A 548 -20.11 24.64 -12.47
N ARG A 549 -19.33 23.68 -12.98
CA ARG A 549 -19.39 23.24 -14.37
C ARG A 549 -20.50 22.22 -14.55
N ARG A 550 -21.44 22.51 -15.45
CA ARG A 550 -22.44 21.56 -15.92
C ARG A 550 -21.76 20.52 -16.82
N LEU A 551 -21.79 19.24 -16.40
CA LEU A 551 -21.14 18.13 -17.11
C LEU A 551 -22.03 17.48 -18.17
N LEU A 552 -23.36 17.48 -17.94
CA LEU A 552 -24.40 17.00 -18.85
C LEU A 552 -25.50 18.06 -18.94
N ASP A 553 -25.98 18.37 -20.14
CA ASP A 553 -26.97 19.41 -20.39
C ASP A 553 -28.21 18.87 -21.10
N ASN A 554 -29.29 18.70 -20.33
CA ASN A 554 -30.62 18.28 -20.80
C ASN A 554 -30.60 17.04 -21.71
N VAL A 555 -29.78 16.04 -21.35
CA VAL A 555 -29.75 14.74 -22.04
C VAL A 555 -31.02 13.97 -21.68
N SER A 556 -31.74 13.51 -22.70
CA SER A 556 -32.88 12.59 -22.56
C SER A 556 -32.58 11.32 -23.33
N ASP A 557 -32.67 10.18 -22.64
CA ASP A 557 -32.32 8.85 -23.16
C ASP A 557 -33.31 7.81 -22.60
N TRP A 558 -33.58 6.75 -23.37
CA TRP A 558 -34.34 5.59 -22.93
C TRP A 558 -33.82 4.29 -23.57
N VAL A 559 -33.78 3.22 -22.79
CA VAL A 559 -33.28 1.89 -23.19
C VAL A 559 -34.41 0.87 -23.07
N LYS A 560 -34.63 0.04 -24.10
CA LYS A 560 -35.63 -1.06 -24.07
C LYS A 560 -34.97 -2.40 -23.74
N PRO A 561 -35.69 -3.35 -23.13
CA PRO A 561 -35.23 -4.74 -23.02
C PRO A 561 -34.81 -5.29 -24.38
N GLY A 562 -33.65 -5.93 -24.43
CA GLY A 562 -33.06 -6.51 -25.63
C GLY A 562 -32.39 -5.52 -26.60
N THR A 563 -32.16 -4.27 -26.19
CA THR A 563 -31.37 -3.29 -26.96
C THR A 563 -29.96 -3.11 -26.41
N PHE A 564 -28.98 -2.95 -27.30
CA PHE A 564 -27.58 -2.74 -26.98
C PHE A 564 -27.14 -1.32 -27.37
N ASN A 565 -26.82 -0.49 -26.35
CA ASN A 565 -26.59 0.96 -26.49
C ASN A 565 -25.19 1.40 -26.00
N GLY A 566 -24.67 2.49 -26.59
CA GLY A 566 -23.43 3.19 -26.19
C GLY A 566 -23.68 4.57 -25.56
N SER A 567 -23.07 4.96 -24.42
CA SER A 567 -23.21 6.31 -23.79
C SER A 567 -21.97 6.75 -22.97
N HIS A 568 -21.89 8.00 -22.46
CA HIS A 568 -20.82 8.55 -21.58
C HIS A 568 -21.37 9.54 -20.52
N GLY A 569 -20.93 9.48 -19.25
CA GLY A 569 -20.96 10.63 -18.31
C GLY A 569 -21.22 10.36 -16.80
N PHE A 570 -20.53 11.09 -15.92
CA PHE A 570 -20.69 11.12 -14.45
C PHE A 570 -20.97 12.55 -13.93
N GLY A 571 -21.81 12.73 -12.89
CA GLY A 571 -22.07 14.04 -12.26
C GLY A 571 -23.20 14.07 -11.22
N VAL A 572 -23.42 15.23 -10.57
CA VAL A 572 -24.59 15.46 -9.68
C VAL A 572 -25.84 15.63 -10.55
N VAL A 573 -26.76 14.68 -10.45
CA VAL A 573 -27.97 14.60 -11.28
C VAL A 573 -29.03 15.54 -10.73
N THR A 574 -29.53 16.45 -11.56
CA THR A 574 -30.65 17.38 -11.26
C THR A 574 -31.92 17.03 -12.05
N GLY A 575 -31.97 15.84 -12.65
CA GLY A 575 -33.11 15.30 -13.40
C GLY A 575 -33.64 13.98 -12.84
N ASP A 576 -34.76 13.51 -13.38
CA ASP A 576 -35.41 12.27 -12.95
C ASP A 576 -34.86 11.06 -13.73
N MET A 577 -34.43 10.01 -13.01
CA MET A 577 -34.15 8.70 -13.59
C MET A 577 -35.33 7.77 -13.29
N LEU A 578 -35.92 7.20 -14.34
CA LEU A 578 -37.09 6.33 -14.26
C LEU A 578 -36.78 4.95 -14.84
N VAL A 579 -37.33 3.90 -14.24
CA VAL A 579 -37.30 2.52 -14.73
C VAL A 579 -38.73 2.04 -14.81
N ASN A 580 -39.19 1.66 -16.00
CA ASN A 580 -40.59 1.31 -16.28
C ASN A 580 -41.56 2.38 -15.74
N GLY A 581 -41.26 3.65 -16.00
CA GLY A 581 -42.06 4.81 -15.57
C GLY A 581 -42.00 5.18 -14.08
N ASN A 582 -41.34 4.38 -13.24
CA ASN A 582 -41.23 4.59 -11.79
C ASN A 582 -39.85 5.14 -11.37
N PRO A 583 -39.77 5.93 -10.29
CA PRO A 583 -38.47 6.39 -9.76
C PRO A 583 -37.61 5.22 -9.27
N LEU A 584 -36.29 5.43 -9.23
CA LEU A 584 -35.33 4.44 -8.74
C LEU A 584 -35.65 4.02 -7.30
N ILE A 585 -35.92 2.73 -7.10
CA ILE A 585 -36.12 2.12 -5.77
C ILE A 585 -34.78 1.75 -5.12
N ALA A 586 -34.75 1.60 -3.80
CA ALA A 586 -33.52 1.27 -3.06
C ALA A 586 -32.87 -0.07 -3.48
N SER A 587 -33.63 -0.98 -4.09
CA SER A 587 -33.10 -2.24 -4.64
C SER A 587 -32.55 -2.11 -6.06
N PHE A 588 -32.57 -0.93 -6.67
CA PHE A 588 -32.13 -0.72 -8.06
C PHE A 588 -30.67 -1.15 -8.26
N GLU A 589 -29.75 -0.61 -7.44
CA GLU A 589 -28.30 -0.90 -7.53
C GLU A 589 -27.99 -2.39 -7.41
N ARG A 590 -28.81 -3.16 -6.66
CA ARG A 590 -28.69 -4.61 -6.49
C ARG A 590 -29.22 -5.38 -7.71
N ASN A 591 -30.28 -4.88 -8.34
CA ASN A 591 -30.98 -5.55 -9.44
C ASN A 591 -30.36 -5.21 -10.81
N THR A 592 -29.41 -4.28 -10.85
CA THR A 592 -28.59 -3.92 -12.02
C THR A 592 -27.19 -4.47 -11.86
N GLY A 593 -26.59 -4.95 -12.95
CA GLY A 593 -25.16 -5.27 -12.97
C GLY A 593 -24.37 -4.04 -13.39
N TYR A 594 -23.28 -3.71 -12.68
CA TYR A 594 -22.36 -2.64 -13.10
C TYR A 594 -20.94 -3.15 -13.20
N VAL A 595 -20.52 -3.41 -14.44
CA VAL A 595 -19.16 -3.78 -14.79
C VAL A 595 -18.34 -2.49 -14.82
N GLN A 596 -17.61 -2.25 -13.73
CA GLN A 596 -16.63 -1.17 -13.66
C GLN A 596 -15.49 -1.42 -14.66
N GLN A 597 -14.80 -0.36 -15.06
CA GLN A 597 -13.68 -0.50 -15.97
C GLN A 597 -12.46 -1.17 -15.32
N GLN A 598 -12.28 -1.01 -14.01
CA GLN A 598 -11.22 -1.67 -13.26
C GLN A 598 -11.68 -3.07 -12.82
N ASP A 599 -10.89 -4.07 -13.18
CA ASP A 599 -11.14 -5.47 -12.84
C ASP A 599 -10.61 -5.82 -11.43
N LEU A 600 -11.21 -5.20 -10.41
CA LEU A 600 -10.83 -5.39 -9.01
C LEU A 600 -11.42 -6.68 -8.45
N HIS A 601 -10.57 -7.66 -8.19
CA HIS A 601 -10.96 -8.96 -7.63
C HIS A 601 -10.02 -9.36 -6.49
N LEU A 602 -10.47 -10.28 -5.64
CA LEU A 602 -9.63 -10.86 -4.60
C LEU A 602 -8.61 -11.81 -5.25
N HIS A 603 -7.33 -11.47 -5.17
CA HIS A 603 -6.24 -12.21 -5.84
C HIS A 603 -6.09 -13.67 -5.37
N THR A 604 -6.50 -13.98 -4.13
CA THR A 604 -6.43 -15.35 -3.58
C THR A 604 -7.60 -16.24 -3.97
N ALA A 605 -8.71 -15.67 -4.47
CA ALA A 605 -9.89 -16.44 -4.83
C ALA A 605 -9.74 -17.07 -6.22
N THR A 606 -10.46 -18.16 -6.48
CA THR A 606 -10.63 -18.68 -7.84
C THR A 606 -11.74 -17.96 -8.60
N VAL A 607 -11.78 -18.13 -9.93
CA VAL A 607 -12.87 -17.65 -10.80
C VAL A 607 -14.22 -18.16 -10.29
N ARG A 608 -14.35 -19.47 -10.07
CA ARG A 608 -15.59 -20.10 -9.61
C ARG A 608 -16.01 -19.62 -8.23
N GLU A 609 -15.07 -19.49 -7.29
CA GLU A 609 -15.34 -18.96 -5.95
C GLU A 609 -15.92 -17.54 -5.99
N SER A 610 -15.34 -16.69 -6.83
CA SER A 610 -15.79 -15.31 -7.03
C SER A 610 -17.23 -15.23 -7.58
N LEU A 611 -17.55 -16.07 -8.56
CA LEU A 611 -18.90 -16.16 -9.14
C LEU A 611 -19.93 -16.72 -8.14
N ARG A 612 -19.57 -17.78 -7.42
CA ARG A 612 -20.43 -18.40 -6.40
C ARG A 612 -20.75 -17.43 -5.26
N LEU A 613 -19.77 -16.65 -4.82
CA LEU A 613 -19.98 -15.64 -3.79
C LEU A 613 -20.97 -14.55 -4.27
N SER A 614 -20.80 -14.07 -5.50
CA SER A 614 -21.73 -13.10 -6.09
C SER A 614 -23.15 -13.63 -6.20
N ALA A 615 -23.31 -14.83 -6.76
CA ALA A 615 -24.61 -15.49 -6.87
C ALA A 615 -25.26 -15.70 -5.49
N TYR A 616 -24.47 -16.10 -4.48
CA TYR A 616 -24.98 -16.30 -3.13
C TYR A 616 -25.57 -15.01 -2.54
N LEU A 617 -24.86 -13.89 -2.68
CA LEU A 617 -25.18 -12.62 -2.01
C LEU A 617 -26.22 -11.76 -2.76
N HIS A 618 -26.26 -11.83 -4.09
CA HIS A 618 -27.17 -11.00 -4.90
C HIS A 618 -28.48 -11.71 -5.27
N GLN A 619 -28.48 -13.04 -5.44
CA GLN A 619 -29.72 -13.75 -5.77
C GLN A 619 -30.62 -13.91 -4.53
N PRO A 620 -31.95 -13.86 -4.69
CA PRO A 620 -32.89 -13.92 -3.58
C PRO A 620 -32.75 -15.21 -2.77
N LYS A 621 -33.14 -15.16 -1.49
CA LYS A 621 -33.13 -16.32 -0.59
C LYS A 621 -34.09 -17.44 -1.03
N SER A 622 -35.13 -17.11 -1.81
CA SER A 622 -36.09 -18.09 -2.34
C SER A 622 -35.43 -19.09 -3.29
N ALA A 623 -34.35 -18.71 -3.99
CA ALA A 623 -33.57 -19.62 -4.81
C ALA A 623 -32.70 -20.53 -3.93
N SER A 624 -32.77 -21.83 -4.17
CA SER A 624 -31.95 -22.81 -3.46
C SER A 624 -30.46 -22.64 -3.79
N LEU A 625 -29.58 -23.10 -2.89
CA LEU A 625 -28.13 -23.00 -3.12
C LEU A 625 -27.70 -23.75 -4.39
N GLU A 626 -28.32 -24.90 -4.66
CA GLU A 626 -28.04 -25.71 -5.84
C GLU A 626 -28.43 -24.97 -7.12
N GLU A 627 -29.62 -24.36 -7.17
CA GLU A 627 -30.03 -23.54 -8.32
C GLU A 627 -29.10 -22.35 -8.56
N LYS A 628 -28.62 -21.72 -7.48
CA LYS A 628 -27.64 -20.63 -7.56
C LYS A 628 -26.32 -21.11 -8.17
N TYR A 629 -25.83 -22.28 -7.75
CA TYR A 629 -24.59 -22.84 -8.25
C TYR A 629 -24.72 -23.41 -9.67
N GLU A 630 -25.83 -24.05 -10.01
CA GLU A 630 -26.14 -24.42 -11.39
C GLU A 630 -26.21 -23.20 -12.31
N HIS A 631 -26.73 -22.07 -11.82
CA HIS A 631 -26.70 -20.82 -12.58
C HIS A 631 -25.26 -20.33 -12.78
N VAL A 632 -24.40 -20.44 -11.78
CA VAL A 632 -22.97 -20.13 -11.93
C VAL A 632 -22.31 -21.04 -12.97
N GLU A 633 -22.61 -22.34 -12.99
CA GLU A 633 -22.11 -23.25 -14.03
C GLU A 633 -22.60 -22.84 -15.44
N LYS A 634 -23.85 -22.38 -15.55
CA LYS A 634 -24.39 -21.82 -16.80
C LYS A 634 -23.66 -20.55 -17.22
N VAL A 635 -23.32 -19.67 -16.27
CA VAL A 635 -22.53 -18.45 -16.55
C VAL A 635 -21.11 -18.80 -16.98
N ILE A 636 -20.45 -19.77 -16.32
CA ILE A 636 -19.12 -20.25 -16.70
C ILE A 636 -19.13 -20.79 -18.13
N ARG A 637 -20.14 -21.59 -18.50
CA ARG A 637 -20.32 -22.08 -19.88
C ARG A 637 -20.62 -20.97 -20.88
N MET A 638 -21.47 -20.02 -20.50
CA MET A 638 -21.84 -18.90 -21.37
C MET A 638 -20.64 -18.01 -21.70
N LEU A 639 -19.72 -17.85 -20.75
CA LEU A 639 -18.51 -17.06 -20.86
C LEU A 639 -17.27 -17.86 -21.30
N ASN A 640 -17.43 -19.14 -21.66
CA ASN A 640 -16.34 -20.04 -22.03
C ASN A 640 -15.19 -20.08 -20.98
N MET A 641 -15.51 -20.05 -19.69
CA MET A 641 -14.51 -20.04 -18.61
C MET A 641 -14.21 -21.44 -18.04
N GLU A 642 -14.68 -22.52 -18.68
CA GLU A 642 -14.61 -23.88 -18.13
C GLU A 642 -13.17 -24.33 -17.83
N GLU A 643 -12.22 -23.99 -18.71
CA GLU A 643 -10.82 -24.43 -18.62
C GLU A 643 -10.05 -23.80 -17.45
N TYR A 644 -10.42 -22.59 -17.04
CA TYR A 644 -9.72 -21.81 -16.01
C TYR A 644 -10.63 -21.42 -14.84
N ALA A 645 -11.79 -22.05 -14.69
CA ALA A 645 -12.74 -21.78 -13.61
C ALA A 645 -12.13 -22.02 -12.21
N GLU A 646 -11.14 -22.91 -12.09
CA GLU A 646 -10.42 -23.18 -10.83
C GLU A 646 -9.10 -22.39 -10.69
N ALA A 647 -8.72 -21.60 -11.69
CA ALA A 647 -7.50 -20.81 -11.64
C ALA A 647 -7.64 -19.68 -10.61
N LEU A 648 -6.53 -19.38 -9.92
CA LEU A 648 -6.43 -18.23 -9.02
C LEU A 648 -6.45 -16.94 -9.83
N VAL A 649 -7.19 -15.95 -9.33
CA VAL A 649 -7.28 -14.64 -9.98
C VAL A 649 -5.91 -13.95 -10.04
N GLY A 650 -5.17 -13.96 -8.93
CA GLY A 650 -3.83 -13.40 -8.83
C GLY A 650 -3.75 -11.87 -9.02
N PHE A 651 -2.54 -11.33 -8.97
CA PHE A 651 -2.25 -9.91 -9.17
C PHE A 651 -2.20 -9.55 -10.67
N PRO A 652 -2.35 -8.28 -11.07
CA PRO A 652 -2.09 -7.89 -12.45
C PRO A 652 -0.66 -8.28 -12.87
N GLY A 653 -0.54 -9.17 -13.87
CA GLY A 653 0.72 -9.77 -14.32
C GLY A 653 1.02 -11.18 -13.77
N GLU A 654 0.28 -11.66 -12.77
CA GLU A 654 0.41 -13.01 -12.21
C GLU A 654 -0.98 -13.64 -12.00
N GLY A 655 -1.27 -14.80 -12.60
CA GLY A 655 -2.58 -15.46 -12.50
C GLY A 655 -3.41 -15.28 -13.78
N LEU A 656 -4.64 -14.75 -13.68
CA LEU A 656 -5.50 -14.57 -14.86
C LEU A 656 -4.93 -13.49 -15.79
N ASN A 657 -4.94 -13.80 -17.09
CA ASN A 657 -4.76 -12.80 -18.13
C ASN A 657 -5.91 -11.79 -18.08
N VAL A 658 -5.83 -10.71 -18.85
CA VAL A 658 -6.79 -9.62 -18.65
C VAL A 658 -8.12 -9.80 -19.38
N GLU A 659 -8.17 -10.55 -20.49
CA GLU A 659 -9.45 -10.98 -21.04
C GLU A 659 -10.22 -11.84 -20.03
N GLN A 660 -9.57 -12.86 -19.47
CA GLN A 660 -10.14 -13.75 -18.46
C GLN A 660 -10.58 -12.97 -17.21
N ARG A 661 -9.80 -11.96 -16.81
CA ARG A 661 -10.16 -11.09 -15.69
C ARG A 661 -11.38 -10.20 -16.01
N LYS A 662 -11.49 -9.69 -17.24
CA LYS A 662 -12.65 -8.90 -17.72
C LYS A 662 -13.90 -9.77 -17.83
N LEU A 663 -13.76 -10.98 -18.37
CA LEU A 663 -14.80 -12.02 -18.39
C LEU A 663 -15.25 -12.37 -16.98
N LEU A 664 -14.32 -12.49 -16.02
CA LEU A 664 -14.66 -12.69 -14.62
C LEU A 664 -15.42 -11.47 -14.04
N THR A 665 -15.05 -10.23 -14.37
CA THR A 665 -15.79 -9.04 -13.94
C THR A 665 -17.23 -9.07 -14.47
N ILE A 666 -17.41 -9.34 -15.77
CA ILE A 666 -18.73 -9.49 -16.40
C ILE A 666 -19.49 -10.66 -15.76
N GLY A 667 -18.82 -11.80 -15.58
CA GLY A 667 -19.39 -13.00 -15.00
C GLY A 667 -19.87 -12.82 -13.58
N VAL A 668 -19.16 -12.06 -12.75
CA VAL A 668 -19.60 -11.75 -11.39
C VAL A 668 -20.91 -10.96 -11.38
N GLU A 669 -21.06 -10.01 -12.30
CA GLU A 669 -22.30 -9.23 -12.46
C GLU A 669 -23.42 -10.08 -13.08
N LEU A 670 -23.11 -10.98 -14.02
CA LEU A 670 -24.10 -11.91 -14.60
C LEU A 670 -24.56 -12.98 -13.60
N ALA A 671 -23.65 -13.48 -12.76
CA ALA A 671 -23.97 -14.44 -11.69
C ALA A 671 -24.94 -13.86 -10.65
N ALA A 672 -25.02 -12.53 -10.54
CA ALA A 672 -26.02 -11.85 -9.72
C ALA A 672 -27.44 -11.93 -10.31
N LYS A 673 -27.59 -12.35 -11.58
CA LYS A 673 -28.85 -12.44 -12.34
C LYS A 673 -29.59 -11.08 -12.41
N PRO A 674 -28.98 -10.05 -13.04
CA PRO A 674 -29.55 -8.71 -13.09
C PRO A 674 -30.89 -8.72 -13.86
N ALA A 675 -31.96 -8.24 -13.23
CA ALA A 675 -33.32 -8.47 -13.70
C ALA A 675 -33.68 -7.73 -15.00
N LEU A 676 -32.99 -6.62 -15.31
CA LEU A 676 -33.39 -5.72 -16.38
C LEU A 676 -32.20 -5.16 -17.16
N LEU A 677 -31.16 -4.67 -16.48
CA LEU A 677 -30.16 -3.81 -17.11
C LEU A 677 -28.73 -4.09 -16.63
N LEU A 678 -27.81 -4.22 -17.59
CA LEU A 678 -26.38 -4.39 -17.39
C LEU A 678 -25.65 -3.16 -17.91
N PHE A 679 -24.93 -2.48 -17.03
CA PHE A 679 -24.08 -1.35 -17.34
C PHE A 679 -22.64 -1.83 -17.49
N LEU A 680 -21.97 -1.50 -18.59
CA LEU A 680 -20.55 -1.80 -18.78
C LEU A 680 -19.75 -0.55 -19.10
N ASP A 681 -18.78 -0.25 -18.24
CA ASP A 681 -17.86 0.86 -18.46
C ASP A 681 -16.64 0.36 -19.25
N GLU A 682 -16.60 0.71 -20.53
CA GLU A 682 -15.60 0.32 -21.52
C GLU A 682 -15.24 -1.18 -21.51
N PRO A 683 -16.19 -2.05 -21.93
CA PRO A 683 -16.01 -3.50 -21.87
C PRO A 683 -14.93 -4.03 -22.81
N THR A 684 -14.63 -3.31 -23.90
CA THR A 684 -13.59 -3.65 -24.88
C THR A 684 -12.26 -2.96 -24.58
N SER A 685 -12.18 -2.13 -23.52
CA SER A 685 -10.98 -1.36 -23.24
C SER A 685 -9.81 -2.28 -23.01
N GLY A 686 -8.80 -2.12 -23.86
CA GLY A 686 -7.54 -2.80 -23.71
C GLY A 686 -7.53 -4.28 -24.07
N LEU A 687 -8.59 -4.74 -24.73
CA LEU A 687 -8.60 -6.04 -25.38
C LEU A 687 -8.09 -5.87 -26.82
N ASP A 688 -7.50 -6.93 -27.38
CA ASP A 688 -7.20 -6.99 -28.81
C ASP A 688 -8.51 -7.11 -29.64
N SER A 689 -8.41 -7.10 -30.97
CA SER A 689 -9.58 -7.15 -31.85
C SER A 689 -10.43 -8.40 -31.66
N GLN A 690 -9.78 -9.56 -31.48
CA GLN A 690 -10.47 -10.84 -31.32
C GLN A 690 -11.19 -10.91 -29.97
N SER A 691 -10.51 -10.59 -28.86
CA SER A 691 -11.13 -10.58 -27.54
C SER A 691 -12.25 -9.55 -27.44
N SER A 692 -12.07 -8.37 -28.04
CA SER A 692 -13.13 -7.35 -28.13
C SER A 692 -14.36 -7.86 -28.89
N TRP A 693 -14.15 -8.58 -30.00
CA TRP A 693 -15.23 -9.22 -30.74
C TRP A 693 -15.91 -10.31 -29.92
N SER A 694 -15.16 -11.16 -29.23
CA SER A 694 -15.70 -12.19 -28.34
C SER A 694 -16.59 -11.58 -27.25
N ILE A 695 -16.13 -10.51 -26.59
CA ILE A 695 -16.92 -9.78 -25.59
C ILE A 695 -18.16 -9.14 -26.22
N VAL A 696 -18.05 -8.43 -27.34
CA VAL A 696 -19.20 -7.77 -27.98
C VAL A 696 -20.21 -8.80 -28.52
N ALA A 697 -19.74 -9.91 -29.09
CA ALA A 697 -20.61 -11.01 -29.54
C ALA A 697 -21.34 -11.66 -28.35
N LEU A 698 -20.66 -11.81 -27.22
CA LEU A 698 -21.28 -12.24 -25.96
C LEU A 698 -22.35 -11.22 -25.50
N LEU A 699 -22.04 -9.92 -25.48
CA LEU A 699 -23.00 -8.87 -25.12
C LEU A 699 -24.20 -8.85 -26.07
N ARG A 700 -23.99 -9.11 -27.37
CA ARG A 700 -25.05 -9.24 -28.37
C ARG A 700 -25.94 -10.45 -28.09
N ARG A 701 -25.37 -11.60 -27.72
CA ARG A 701 -26.12 -12.79 -27.33
C ARG A 701 -26.96 -12.53 -26.07
N LEU A 702 -26.40 -11.85 -25.08
CA LEU A 702 -27.10 -11.42 -23.87
C LEU A 702 -28.28 -10.48 -24.22
N ALA A 703 -28.04 -9.49 -25.06
CA ALA A 703 -29.09 -8.58 -25.53
C ALA A 703 -30.20 -9.34 -26.29
N SER A 704 -29.83 -10.24 -27.20
CA SER A 704 -30.78 -11.07 -27.96
C SER A 704 -31.61 -11.99 -27.06
N SER A 705 -31.10 -12.34 -25.88
CA SER A 705 -31.84 -13.11 -24.86
C SER A 705 -32.79 -12.27 -23.99
N GLY A 706 -32.90 -10.96 -24.27
CA GLY A 706 -33.83 -10.03 -23.60
C GLY A 706 -33.20 -9.12 -22.56
N GLN A 707 -31.89 -9.20 -22.31
CA GLN A 707 -31.19 -8.30 -21.39
C GLN A 707 -31.04 -6.91 -22.00
N ALA A 708 -31.34 -5.82 -21.28
CA ALA A 708 -30.92 -4.49 -21.72
C ALA A 708 -29.45 -4.28 -21.37
N VAL A 709 -28.63 -3.91 -22.35
CA VAL A 709 -27.19 -3.72 -22.17
C VAL A 709 -26.83 -2.30 -22.56
N LEU A 710 -26.36 -1.51 -21.59
CA LEU A 710 -25.81 -0.18 -21.82
C LEU A 710 -24.30 -0.24 -21.58
N CYS A 711 -23.51 0.20 -22.54
CA CYS A 711 -22.08 0.26 -22.38
C CYS A 711 -21.51 1.62 -22.78
N THR A 712 -20.31 1.92 -22.33
CA THR A 712 -19.51 3.04 -22.83
C THR A 712 -18.44 2.42 -23.71
N ILE A 713 -18.16 2.98 -24.90
CA ILE A 713 -17.12 2.45 -25.80
C ILE A 713 -16.29 3.58 -26.37
N HIS A 714 -15.01 3.29 -26.47
CA HIS A 714 -14.00 4.21 -26.91
C HIS A 714 -13.40 3.70 -28.23
N GLN A 715 -13.83 4.29 -29.36
CA GLN A 715 -13.40 3.98 -30.74
C GLN A 715 -13.49 2.50 -31.18
N PRO A 716 -14.69 2.01 -31.48
CA PRO A 716 -14.85 0.66 -32.02
C PRO A 716 -14.36 0.56 -33.48
N SER A 717 -13.88 -0.63 -33.85
CA SER A 717 -13.69 -0.98 -35.27
C SER A 717 -15.03 -0.92 -36.01
N ALA A 718 -14.99 -0.72 -37.33
CA ALA A 718 -16.21 -0.60 -38.15
C ALA A 718 -17.12 -1.84 -38.02
N MET A 719 -16.53 -3.03 -37.82
CA MET A 719 -17.27 -4.27 -37.60
C MET A 719 -17.94 -4.33 -36.23
N LEU A 720 -17.23 -3.90 -35.17
CA LEU A 720 -17.79 -3.82 -33.82
C LEU A 720 -18.91 -2.77 -33.75
N PHE A 721 -18.70 -1.61 -34.38
CA PHE A 721 -19.67 -0.52 -34.40
C PHE A 721 -21.03 -0.93 -34.99
N GLN A 722 -21.05 -1.87 -35.95
CA GLN A 722 -22.27 -2.39 -36.55
C GLN A 722 -23.04 -3.37 -35.65
N GLN A 723 -22.46 -3.85 -34.54
CA GLN A 723 -23.14 -4.76 -33.61
C GLN A 723 -24.07 -4.03 -32.63
N PHE A 724 -23.97 -2.71 -32.53
CA PHE A 724 -24.82 -1.87 -31.68
C PHE A 724 -26.12 -1.53 -32.38
N ASP A 725 -27.23 -1.55 -31.64
CA ASP A 725 -28.53 -1.18 -32.19
C ASP A 725 -28.64 0.35 -32.26
N ARG A 726 -28.28 1.04 -31.17
CA ARG A 726 -28.38 2.48 -31.01
C ARG A 726 -27.12 3.12 -30.43
N LEU A 727 -26.91 4.37 -30.82
CA LEU A 727 -25.80 5.19 -30.34
C LEU A 727 -26.33 6.45 -29.67
N LEU A 728 -25.91 6.72 -28.43
CA LEU A 728 -25.97 8.06 -27.84
C LEU A 728 -24.59 8.71 -27.97
N PHE A 729 -24.52 9.73 -28.81
CA PHE A 729 -23.30 10.47 -29.07
C PHE A 729 -23.36 11.87 -28.46
N LEU A 730 -22.37 12.19 -27.64
CA LEU A 730 -22.31 13.41 -26.85
C LEU A 730 -21.11 14.26 -27.27
N ALA A 731 -21.32 15.55 -27.49
CA ALA A 731 -20.25 16.54 -27.69
C ALA A 731 -19.59 16.93 -26.36
N LYS A 732 -18.42 17.58 -26.47
CA LYS A 732 -17.74 18.23 -25.34
C LYS A 732 -18.71 19.17 -24.60
N GLY A 733 -18.86 18.96 -23.29
CA GLY A 733 -19.87 19.63 -22.47
C GLY A 733 -21.17 18.83 -22.25
N GLY A 734 -21.23 17.57 -22.69
CA GLY A 734 -22.32 16.64 -22.39
C GLY A 734 -23.64 17.03 -23.06
N ARG A 735 -23.56 17.60 -24.25
CA ARG A 735 -24.70 17.96 -25.09
C ARG A 735 -24.88 16.89 -26.17
N THR A 736 -26.10 16.42 -26.38
CA THR A 736 -26.40 15.38 -27.38
C THR A 736 -26.16 15.89 -28.80
N VAL A 737 -25.39 15.14 -29.58
CA VAL A 737 -25.15 15.37 -31.02
C VAL A 737 -26.02 14.45 -31.87
N TYR A 738 -26.22 13.23 -31.40
CA TYR A 738 -27.04 12.23 -32.06
C TYR A 738 -27.54 11.21 -31.04
N PHE A 739 -28.80 10.79 -31.16
CA PHE A 739 -29.32 9.68 -30.40
C PHE A 739 -30.35 8.89 -31.23
N GLY A 740 -29.96 7.71 -31.72
CA GLY A 740 -30.80 6.94 -32.64
C GLY A 740 -30.15 5.65 -33.15
N ASP A 741 -30.84 4.99 -34.09
CA ASP A 741 -30.41 3.72 -34.69
C ASP A 741 -29.21 3.91 -35.61
N ILE A 742 -28.20 3.04 -35.47
CA ILE A 742 -27.02 3.07 -36.36
C ILE A 742 -27.40 2.66 -37.78
N GLY A 743 -28.30 1.68 -37.91
CA GLY A 743 -28.78 1.14 -39.18
C GLY A 743 -27.78 0.20 -39.88
N PRO A 744 -28.24 -0.57 -40.88
CA PRO A 744 -27.37 -1.51 -41.60
C PRO A 744 -26.25 -0.76 -42.32
N LYS A 745 -25.01 -1.25 -42.15
CA LYS A 745 -23.78 -0.61 -42.66
C LYS A 745 -23.60 0.85 -42.19
N SER A 746 -24.19 1.20 -41.05
CA SER A 746 -24.17 2.55 -40.46
C SER A 746 -24.79 3.65 -41.33
N ARG A 747 -25.64 3.30 -42.31
CA ARG A 747 -26.21 4.30 -43.24
C ARG A 747 -27.15 5.29 -42.58
N THR A 748 -27.99 4.86 -41.63
CA THR A 748 -28.95 5.75 -40.96
C THR A 748 -28.25 6.93 -40.27
N ILE A 749 -27.15 6.66 -39.56
CA ILE A 749 -26.36 7.70 -38.89
C ILE A 749 -25.55 8.54 -39.89
N LEU A 750 -24.92 7.92 -40.90
CA LEU A 750 -24.15 8.65 -41.92
C LEU A 750 -25.06 9.61 -42.71
N ASP A 751 -26.23 9.15 -43.15
CA ASP A 751 -27.20 9.94 -43.88
C ASP A 751 -27.69 11.14 -43.05
N TYR A 752 -27.73 11.03 -41.72
CA TYR A 752 -28.05 12.17 -40.84
C TYR A 752 -26.94 13.23 -40.91
N PHE A 753 -25.68 12.85 -40.70
CA PHE A 753 -24.56 13.80 -40.74
C PHE A 753 -24.42 14.43 -42.14
N GLU A 754 -24.54 13.64 -43.20
CA GLU A 754 -24.50 14.12 -44.60
C GLU A 754 -25.65 15.08 -44.91
N ARG A 755 -26.90 14.79 -44.47
CA ARG A 755 -28.05 15.70 -44.62
C ARG A 755 -27.88 17.03 -43.87
N GLN A 756 -27.20 17.00 -42.72
CA GLN A 756 -26.85 18.20 -41.94
C GLN A 756 -25.59 18.92 -42.52
N GLY A 757 -25.09 18.45 -43.66
CA GLY A 757 -24.02 19.05 -44.43
C GLY A 757 -22.61 18.73 -43.93
N ALA A 758 -22.39 17.53 -43.37
CA ALA A 758 -21.05 16.95 -43.25
C ALA A 758 -20.50 16.50 -44.62
N ARG A 759 -19.20 16.23 -44.69
CA ARG A 759 -18.58 15.61 -45.88
C ARG A 759 -19.15 14.21 -46.09
N VAL A 760 -19.25 13.73 -47.33
CA VAL A 760 -19.67 12.33 -47.58
C VAL A 760 -18.63 11.39 -46.97
N CYS A 761 -19.07 10.36 -46.28
CA CYS A 761 -18.19 9.31 -45.74
C CYS A 761 -17.76 8.38 -46.87
N ASP A 762 -16.46 8.18 -47.04
CA ASP A 762 -15.96 7.29 -48.09
C ASP A 762 -16.30 5.82 -47.78
N ASP A 763 -16.48 5.02 -48.85
CA ASP A 763 -16.80 3.59 -48.73
C ASP A 763 -15.67 2.73 -48.15
N SER A 764 -14.51 3.32 -47.85
CA SER A 764 -13.38 2.69 -47.17
C SER A 764 -13.14 3.22 -45.74
N GLU A 765 -13.85 4.27 -45.31
CA GLU A 765 -13.68 4.88 -43.99
C GLU A 765 -14.46 4.13 -42.90
N ASN A 766 -13.92 4.15 -41.67
CA ASN A 766 -14.63 3.66 -40.49
C ASN A 766 -15.68 4.71 -40.06
N PRO A 767 -16.99 4.38 -40.06
CA PRO A 767 -18.05 5.31 -39.66
C PRO A 767 -17.88 5.87 -38.24
N ALA A 768 -17.34 5.08 -37.30
CA ALA A 768 -17.13 5.51 -35.92
C ALA A 768 -16.01 6.58 -35.81
N GLU A 769 -14.97 6.48 -36.64
CA GLU A 769 -13.90 7.47 -36.71
C GLU A 769 -14.37 8.75 -37.41
N TYR A 770 -15.12 8.59 -38.52
CA TYR A 770 -15.72 9.69 -39.27
C TYR A 770 -16.63 10.58 -38.40
N ILE A 771 -17.54 10.00 -37.59
CA ILE A 771 -18.44 10.80 -36.74
C ILE A 771 -17.69 11.52 -35.60
N LEU A 772 -16.60 10.95 -35.09
CA LEU A 772 -15.75 11.58 -34.09
C LEU A 772 -14.98 12.75 -34.70
N GLU A 773 -14.41 12.57 -35.90
CA GLU A 773 -13.71 13.63 -36.64
C GLU A 773 -14.61 14.84 -36.90
N ILE A 774 -15.85 14.58 -37.33
CA ILE A 774 -16.84 15.64 -37.62
C ILE A 774 -17.26 16.40 -36.38
N ALA A 775 -17.40 15.72 -35.25
CA ALA A 775 -17.78 16.34 -33.99
C ALA A 775 -16.65 17.17 -33.35
N ASP A 776 -15.39 16.82 -33.62
CA ASP A 776 -14.21 17.51 -33.07
C ASP A 776 -13.85 18.81 -33.82
N GLY A 777 -14.43 19.06 -35.01
CA GLY A 777 -14.34 20.35 -35.70
C GLY A 777 -12.94 20.74 -36.22
N LYS A 778 -11.98 19.80 -36.27
CA LYS A 778 -10.56 20.07 -36.64
C LYS A 778 -10.26 20.04 -38.14
N THR A 779 -11.25 19.93 -39.02
CA THR A 779 -11.02 19.89 -40.47
C THR A 779 -10.74 21.28 -41.05
N ASN A 780 -9.65 21.37 -41.82
CA ASN A 780 -9.28 22.55 -42.61
C ASN A 780 -10.39 22.91 -43.62
N GLY A 781 -11.24 23.88 -43.29
CA GLY A 781 -12.06 24.60 -44.28
C GLY A 781 -13.58 24.55 -44.15
N SER A 782 -14.16 23.80 -43.21
CA SER A 782 -15.59 23.85 -42.89
C SER A 782 -15.85 24.70 -41.65
N ALA A 783 -16.77 25.66 -41.72
CA ALA A 783 -17.15 26.49 -40.58
C ALA A 783 -17.58 25.62 -39.38
N GLU A 784 -17.13 25.98 -38.17
CA GLU A 784 -17.45 25.30 -36.90
C GLU A 784 -18.98 25.23 -36.72
N LYS A 785 -19.58 24.06 -36.97
CA LYS A 785 -21.02 23.83 -36.84
C LYS A 785 -21.37 23.40 -35.41
N ASP A 786 -22.39 24.01 -34.80
CA ASP A 786 -22.91 23.61 -33.48
C ASP A 786 -23.83 22.38 -33.61
N TRP A 787 -23.22 21.21 -33.70
CA TRP A 787 -23.90 19.92 -33.84
C TRP A 787 -25.05 19.68 -32.84
N PRO A 788 -24.91 20.02 -31.53
CA PRO A 788 -26.02 19.90 -30.59
C PRO A 788 -27.26 20.76 -30.88
N ALA A 789 -27.09 21.94 -31.47
CA ALA A 789 -28.22 22.78 -31.86
C ALA A 789 -28.95 22.16 -33.07
N LEU A 790 -28.19 21.63 -34.04
CA LEU A 790 -28.73 20.94 -35.21
C LEU A 790 -29.53 19.70 -34.81
N TRP A 791 -29.03 18.92 -33.85
CA TRP A 791 -29.76 17.77 -33.28
C TRP A 791 -31.11 18.19 -32.72
N LYS A 792 -31.16 19.23 -31.86
CA LYS A 792 -32.42 19.69 -31.24
C LYS A 792 -33.46 20.15 -32.26
N SER A 793 -33.03 20.68 -33.40
CA SER A 793 -33.92 21.10 -34.49
C SER A 793 -34.22 19.99 -35.51
N SER A 794 -33.62 18.79 -35.35
CA SER A 794 -33.78 17.70 -36.31
C SER A 794 -35.11 16.97 -36.14
N LYS A 795 -35.60 16.39 -37.24
CA LYS A 795 -36.82 15.57 -37.25
C LYS A 795 -36.64 14.33 -36.38
N GLU A 796 -35.44 13.75 -36.41
CA GLU A 796 -35.05 12.57 -35.63
C GLU A 796 -35.17 12.82 -34.12
N ALA A 797 -34.76 14.00 -33.63
CA ALA A 797 -34.89 14.36 -32.21
C ALA A 797 -36.35 14.61 -31.79
N GLU A 798 -37.16 15.19 -32.68
CA GLU A 798 -38.59 15.40 -32.44
C GLU A 798 -39.33 14.05 -32.35
N GLU A 799 -39.08 13.15 -33.31
CA GLU A 799 -39.62 11.78 -33.32
C GLU A 799 -39.22 11.00 -32.06
N MET A 800 -37.97 11.13 -31.63
CA MET A 800 -37.46 10.52 -30.40
C MET A 800 -38.15 11.03 -29.14
N THR A 801 -38.37 12.35 -29.06
CA THR A 801 -39.05 12.98 -27.91
C THR A 801 -40.51 12.54 -27.85
N MET A 802 -41.21 12.52 -28.99
CA MET A 802 -42.58 11.99 -29.09
C MET A 802 -42.66 10.50 -28.73
N ALA A 803 -41.70 9.68 -29.19
CA ALA A 803 -41.66 8.25 -28.87
C ALA A 803 -41.43 8.00 -27.37
N HIS A 804 -40.57 8.79 -26.74
CA HIS A 804 -40.34 8.76 -25.29
C HIS A 804 -41.59 9.20 -24.50
N GLU A 805 -42.24 10.30 -24.90
CA GLU A 805 -43.48 10.76 -24.26
C GLU A 805 -44.62 9.75 -24.41
N LYS A 806 -44.73 9.11 -25.57
CA LYS A 806 -45.69 8.02 -25.82
C LYS A 806 -45.41 6.81 -24.95
N ALA A 807 -44.16 6.34 -24.88
CA ALA A 807 -43.78 5.23 -24.00
C ALA A 807 -44.07 5.54 -22.52
N ARG A 808 -43.76 6.77 -22.08
CA ARG A 808 -44.07 7.25 -20.73
C ARG A 808 -45.57 7.32 -20.46
N ALA A 809 -46.39 7.63 -21.46
CA ALA A 809 -47.85 7.64 -21.34
C ALA A 809 -48.45 6.23 -21.30
N GLU A 810 -47.92 5.29 -22.11
CA GLU A 810 -48.33 3.88 -22.14
C GLU A 810 -48.03 3.17 -20.81
N GLU A 811 -46.85 3.41 -20.21
CA GLU A 811 -46.46 2.83 -18.91
C GLU A 811 -47.27 3.41 -17.73
N LYS A 812 -47.63 4.70 -17.79
CA LYS A 812 -48.58 5.31 -16.83
C LYS A 812 -49.99 4.71 -16.92
N GLY A 813 -50.36 4.10 -18.05
CA GLY A 813 -51.64 3.42 -18.23
C GLY A 813 -51.69 2.00 -17.65
N GLN A 814 -50.53 1.36 -17.43
CA GLN A 814 -50.41 0.00 -16.89
C GLN A 814 -50.16 -0.06 -15.37
N THR A 815 -50.10 1.08 -14.68
CA THR A 815 -49.90 1.16 -13.23
C THR A 815 -51.20 0.84 -12.47
N SER A 816 -51.63 -0.41 -12.56
CA SER A 816 -52.68 -1.00 -11.71
C SER A 816 -52.46 -2.51 -11.70
N THR A 817 -52.19 -3.06 -10.52
CA THR A 817 -52.01 -4.50 -10.21
C THR A 817 -50.63 -5.11 -10.51
N THR A 818 -49.71 -5.01 -9.55
CA THR A 818 -48.82 -6.13 -9.20
C THR A 818 -48.28 -5.92 -7.79
N ASP A 819 -48.21 -7.02 -7.06
CA ASP A 819 -48.07 -7.11 -5.62
C ASP A 819 -46.90 -6.30 -5.04
N THR A 820 -47.14 -5.79 -3.84
CA THR A 820 -46.13 -5.26 -2.94
C THR A 820 -45.21 -6.41 -2.51
N ASP A 821 -44.28 -6.79 -3.38
CA ASP A 821 -43.19 -7.68 -3.00
C ASP A 821 -42.36 -6.95 -1.95
N ALA A 822 -42.50 -7.36 -0.68
CA ALA A 822 -41.73 -6.85 0.45
C ALA A 822 -40.19 -6.91 0.21
N ASN A 823 -39.75 -7.71 -0.77
CA ASN A 823 -38.37 -7.85 -1.23
C ASN A 823 -37.84 -6.71 -2.14
N ALA A 824 -38.71 -5.88 -2.70
CA ALA A 824 -38.34 -4.73 -3.55
C ALA A 824 -37.89 -3.51 -2.73
N ALA A 825 -38.22 -3.45 -1.44
CA ALA A 825 -37.88 -2.32 -0.56
C ALA A 825 -36.48 -2.42 0.09
N THR A 826 -35.88 -3.61 0.14
CA THR A 826 -34.62 -3.83 0.85
C THR A 826 -33.41 -3.67 -0.07
N ALA A 827 -32.40 -2.93 0.37
CA ALA A 827 -31.17 -2.69 -0.41
C ALA A 827 -30.30 -3.94 -0.68
N PHE A 828 -30.49 -5.04 0.07
CA PHE A 828 -29.71 -6.28 -0.05
C PHE A 828 -30.64 -7.48 -0.28
N ALA A 829 -30.18 -8.52 -1.00
CA ALA A 829 -31.01 -9.71 -1.29
C ALA A 829 -31.01 -10.73 -0.14
N MET A 830 -29.85 -10.94 0.49
CA MET A 830 -29.71 -11.86 1.61
C MET A 830 -29.89 -11.15 2.95
N PRO A 831 -30.45 -11.79 3.99
CA PRO A 831 -30.46 -11.24 5.35
C PRO A 831 -29.04 -11.03 5.88
N PHE A 832 -28.88 -10.09 6.83
CA PHE A 832 -27.57 -9.76 7.40
C PHE A 832 -26.78 -10.97 7.93
N LYS A 833 -27.45 -11.94 8.57
CA LYS A 833 -26.81 -13.16 9.09
C LYS A 833 -26.14 -13.97 7.97
N GLU A 834 -26.81 -14.13 6.85
CA GLU A 834 -26.29 -14.89 5.70
C GLU A 834 -25.16 -14.13 5.00
N GLN A 835 -25.30 -12.81 4.87
CA GLN A 835 -24.22 -11.95 4.38
C GLN A 835 -22.96 -12.09 5.26
N PHE A 836 -23.14 -11.99 6.58
CA PHE A 836 -22.06 -12.11 7.54
C PHE A 836 -21.36 -13.47 7.47
N VAL A 837 -22.10 -14.57 7.43
CA VAL A 837 -21.54 -15.92 7.35
C VAL A 837 -20.78 -16.15 6.04
N ALA A 838 -21.32 -15.68 4.91
CA ALA A 838 -20.64 -15.81 3.61
C ALA A 838 -19.34 -15.01 3.56
N VAL A 839 -19.36 -13.77 4.02
CA VAL A 839 -18.15 -12.92 4.06
C VAL A 839 -17.15 -13.47 5.07
N LEU A 840 -17.59 -13.98 6.22
CA LEU A 840 -16.73 -14.62 7.20
C LEU A 840 -16.02 -15.85 6.62
N ARG A 841 -16.77 -16.73 5.94
CA ARG A 841 -16.19 -17.91 5.27
C ARG A 841 -15.16 -17.50 4.22
N ARG A 842 -15.45 -16.49 3.41
CA ARG A 842 -14.51 -15.95 2.40
C ARG A 842 -13.22 -15.45 3.05
N ILE A 843 -13.30 -14.67 4.12
CA ILE A 843 -12.10 -14.13 4.79
C ILE A 843 -11.28 -15.25 5.43
N PHE A 844 -11.92 -16.26 6.03
CA PHE A 844 -11.20 -17.44 6.51
C PHE A 844 -10.47 -18.18 5.40
N GLN A 845 -11.12 -18.39 4.25
CA GLN A 845 -10.50 -19.01 3.09
C GLN A 845 -9.32 -18.17 2.58
N GLN A 846 -9.48 -16.86 2.48
CA GLN A 846 -8.42 -15.94 2.09
C GLN A 846 -7.21 -16.05 3.03
N TYR A 847 -7.43 -16.03 4.34
CA TYR A 847 -6.34 -16.13 5.31
C TYR A 847 -5.64 -17.48 5.19
N TRP A 848 -6.41 -18.56 5.05
CA TRP A 848 -5.87 -19.90 4.83
C TRP A 848 -5.04 -20.00 3.53
N GLN A 849 -5.45 -19.34 2.47
CA GLN A 849 -4.75 -19.26 1.18
C GLN A 849 -3.56 -18.28 1.19
N SER A 850 -3.36 -17.51 2.26
CA SER A 850 -2.23 -16.57 2.46
C SER A 850 -1.29 -17.10 3.56
N PRO A 851 -0.54 -18.19 3.31
CA PRO A 851 0.31 -18.80 4.32
C PRO A 851 1.41 -17.86 4.81
N GLU A 852 1.85 -16.89 4.01
CA GLU A 852 2.88 -15.92 4.40
C GLU A 852 2.42 -15.05 5.58
N TYR A 853 1.14 -14.69 5.60
CA TYR A 853 0.53 -13.90 6.66
C TYR A 853 0.36 -14.71 7.95
N ILE A 854 -0.18 -15.92 7.85
CA ILE A 854 -0.37 -16.82 9.00
C ILE A 854 0.98 -17.23 9.61
N HIS A 855 1.92 -17.67 8.77
CA HIS A 855 3.25 -18.06 9.22
C HIS A 855 3.99 -16.89 9.86
N GLY A 856 3.88 -15.66 9.32
CA GLY A 856 4.47 -14.46 9.93
C GLY A 856 3.94 -14.22 11.35
N LYS A 857 2.63 -14.34 11.57
CA LYS A 857 2.03 -14.19 12.91
C LYS A 857 2.45 -15.28 13.88
N LEU A 858 2.35 -16.54 13.46
CA LEU A 858 2.73 -17.68 14.30
C LEU A 858 4.22 -17.64 14.63
N ALA A 859 5.08 -17.29 13.66
CA ALA A 859 6.51 -17.14 13.87
C ALA A 859 6.80 -16.02 14.87
N LEU A 860 6.14 -14.85 14.76
CA LEU A 860 6.27 -13.77 15.74
C LEU A 860 5.94 -14.29 17.14
N GLY A 861 4.78 -14.92 17.32
CA GLY A 861 4.36 -15.45 18.61
C GLY A 861 5.32 -16.48 19.22
N VAL A 862 5.64 -17.53 18.45
CA VAL A 862 6.48 -18.65 18.91
C VAL A 862 7.92 -18.20 19.15
N LEU A 863 8.53 -17.48 18.21
CA LEU A 863 9.92 -17.04 18.34
C LEU A 863 10.07 -16.02 19.46
N SER A 864 9.11 -15.10 19.62
CA SER A 864 9.12 -14.15 20.73
C SER A 864 8.94 -14.85 22.08
N ALA A 865 8.04 -15.83 22.19
CA ALA A 865 7.84 -16.58 23.42
C ALA A 865 9.08 -17.41 23.79
N LEU A 866 9.70 -18.09 22.82
CA LEU A 866 10.96 -18.81 23.03
C LEU A 866 12.07 -17.85 23.44
N PHE A 867 12.20 -16.71 22.75
CA PHE A 867 13.22 -15.70 23.06
C PHE A 867 13.08 -15.20 24.51
N VAL A 868 11.90 -14.68 24.89
CA VAL A 868 11.65 -14.18 26.26
C VAL A 868 11.82 -15.29 27.29
N GLY A 869 11.32 -16.51 27.01
CA GLY A 869 11.44 -17.65 27.91
C GLY A 869 12.88 -18.09 28.16
N PHE A 870 13.74 -18.09 27.13
CA PHE A 870 15.16 -18.41 27.28
C PHE A 870 15.97 -17.28 27.91
N SER A 871 15.67 -16.02 27.58
CA SER A 871 16.34 -14.84 28.17
C SER A 871 16.18 -14.77 29.69
N PHE A 872 15.01 -15.14 30.20
CA PHE A 872 14.69 -15.11 31.63
C PHE A 872 14.56 -16.52 32.23
N TYR A 873 15.34 -17.47 31.74
CA TYR A 873 15.29 -18.85 32.23
C TYR A 873 15.79 -18.95 33.68
N GLN A 874 14.90 -19.35 34.59
CA GLN A 874 15.19 -19.59 36.03
C GLN A 874 15.88 -18.41 36.76
N PRO A 875 15.19 -17.27 36.95
CA PRO A 875 15.81 -16.05 37.47
C PRO A 875 16.18 -16.06 38.98
N GLY A 876 16.04 -17.20 39.67
CA GLY A 876 16.36 -17.34 41.10
C GLY A 876 15.34 -16.67 42.04
N THR A 877 15.56 -16.76 43.36
CA THR A 877 14.65 -16.19 44.39
C THR A 877 15.12 -14.84 44.95
N ALA A 878 16.17 -14.25 44.37
CA ALA A 878 16.67 -12.94 44.73
C ALA A 878 15.72 -11.81 44.28
N GLU A 879 15.88 -10.61 44.83
CA GLU A 879 15.09 -9.43 44.40
C GLU A 879 15.30 -9.15 42.91
N GLN A 880 16.54 -9.29 42.43
CA GLN A 880 16.87 -9.19 41.01
C GLN A 880 16.07 -10.18 40.16
N GLY A 881 15.84 -11.40 40.66
CA GLY A 881 15.05 -12.41 39.96
C GLY A 881 13.59 -12.00 39.77
N LEU A 882 13.00 -11.35 40.78
CA LEU A 882 11.66 -10.77 40.71
C LEU A 882 11.58 -9.62 39.69
N LYS A 883 12.56 -8.72 39.68
CA LYS A 883 12.66 -7.64 38.69
C LYS A 883 12.76 -8.17 37.26
N SER A 884 13.57 -9.21 37.05
CA SER A 884 13.70 -9.89 35.75
C SER A 884 12.38 -10.53 35.29
N MET A 885 11.61 -11.16 36.18
CA MET A 885 10.28 -11.71 35.85
C MET A 885 9.29 -10.62 35.44
N ILE A 886 9.21 -9.54 36.22
CA ILE A 886 8.35 -8.39 35.92
C ILE A 886 8.72 -7.78 34.55
N PHE A 887 10.02 -7.65 34.28
CA PHE A 887 10.50 -7.17 32.99
C PHE A 887 10.19 -8.14 31.84
N SER A 888 10.23 -9.45 32.04
CA SER A 888 9.82 -10.43 31.02
C SER A 888 8.35 -10.27 30.58
N VAL A 889 7.46 -9.93 31.52
CA VAL A 889 6.05 -9.63 31.22
C VAL A 889 5.93 -8.32 30.44
N PHE A 890 6.70 -7.29 30.82
CA PHE A 890 6.80 -6.04 30.08
C PHE A 890 7.26 -6.27 28.62
N MET A 891 8.28 -7.10 28.42
CA MET A 891 8.79 -7.48 27.10
C MET A 891 7.73 -8.14 26.24
N MET A 892 6.92 -9.04 26.81
CA MET A 892 5.82 -9.67 26.09
C MET A 892 4.82 -8.62 25.56
N THR A 893 4.57 -7.53 26.30
CA THR A 893 3.66 -6.48 25.84
C THR A 893 4.15 -5.74 24.59
N ALA A 894 5.47 -5.65 24.38
CA ALA A 894 6.05 -4.97 23.22
C ALA A 894 5.81 -5.68 21.88
N ILE A 895 5.53 -6.99 21.90
CA ILE A 895 5.20 -7.80 20.71
C ILE A 895 3.97 -7.24 19.97
N LEU A 896 3.06 -6.59 20.71
CA LEU A 896 1.84 -6.04 20.16
C LEU A 896 2.11 -5.03 19.04
N ALA A 897 3.17 -4.22 19.16
CA ALA A 897 3.56 -3.26 18.13
C ALA A 897 3.79 -3.94 16.78
N ALA A 898 4.59 -5.02 16.78
CA ALA A 898 4.90 -5.77 15.57
C ALA A 898 3.66 -6.47 14.99
N MET A 899 2.79 -7.02 15.84
CA MET A 899 1.55 -7.65 15.40
C MET A 899 0.59 -6.65 14.73
N VAL A 900 0.39 -5.49 15.35
CA VAL A 900 -0.48 -4.43 14.84
C VAL A 900 -0.04 -3.99 13.43
N GLN A 901 1.28 -3.91 13.19
CA GLN A 901 1.83 -3.58 11.87
C GLN A 901 1.60 -4.66 10.80
N GLN A 902 1.41 -5.93 11.18
CA GLN A 902 1.11 -7.00 10.22
C GLN A 902 -0.34 -6.94 9.73
N ILE A 903 -1.29 -6.53 10.58
CA ILE A 903 -2.73 -6.53 10.27
C ILE A 903 -3.10 -5.40 9.29
N MET A 904 -2.45 -4.23 9.38
CA MET A 904 -2.86 -3.04 8.63
C MET A 904 -2.81 -3.20 7.10
N PRO A 905 -1.72 -3.68 6.47
CA PRO A 905 -1.66 -3.79 5.01
C PRO A 905 -2.73 -4.74 4.46
N GLN A 906 -3.00 -5.84 5.16
CA GLN A 906 -4.00 -6.83 4.76
C GLN A 906 -5.42 -6.25 4.82
N PHE A 907 -5.74 -5.48 5.87
CA PHE A 907 -7.04 -4.86 6.01
C PHE A 907 -7.28 -3.77 4.94
N ILE A 908 -6.27 -2.95 4.64
CA ILE A 908 -6.39 -1.87 3.64
C ILE A 908 -6.68 -2.44 2.25
N PHE A 909 -5.97 -3.49 1.84
CA PHE A 909 -6.22 -4.14 0.55
C PHE A 909 -7.69 -4.61 0.43
N GLN A 910 -8.22 -5.23 1.48
CA GLN A 910 -9.61 -5.69 1.49
C GLN A 910 -10.62 -4.55 1.50
N ARG A 911 -10.33 -3.48 2.26
CA ARG A 911 -11.17 -2.29 2.31
C ARG A 911 -11.25 -1.64 0.94
N ASP A 912 -10.15 -1.55 0.21
CA ASP A 912 -10.12 -0.90 -1.09
C ASP A 912 -10.98 -1.68 -2.11
N LEU A 913 -10.94 -3.01 -2.09
CA LEU A 913 -11.85 -3.85 -2.89
C LEU A 913 -13.33 -3.62 -2.50
N TYR A 914 -13.62 -3.57 -1.20
CA TYR A 914 -14.97 -3.35 -0.70
C TYR A 914 -15.53 -1.97 -1.08
N GLU A 915 -14.76 -0.90 -0.85
CA GLU A 915 -15.20 0.49 -1.07
C GLU A 915 -15.39 0.81 -2.55
N VAL A 916 -14.51 0.31 -3.42
CA VAL A 916 -14.56 0.63 -4.85
C VAL A 916 -15.60 -0.21 -5.59
N ARG A 917 -15.75 -1.50 -5.28
CA ARG A 917 -16.56 -2.43 -6.09
C ARG A 917 -17.79 -2.97 -5.36
N GLU A 918 -17.61 -3.59 -4.21
CA GLU A 918 -18.67 -4.41 -3.57
C GLU A 918 -19.73 -3.55 -2.85
N ARG A 919 -19.32 -2.36 -2.37
CA ARG A 919 -20.22 -1.40 -1.72
C ARG A 919 -21.14 -0.67 -2.72
N PRO A 920 -20.66 -0.13 -3.85
CA PRO A 920 -21.55 0.45 -4.86
C PRO A 920 -22.56 -0.55 -5.43
N SER A 921 -22.14 -1.81 -5.62
CA SER A 921 -22.99 -2.89 -6.16
C SER A 921 -23.93 -3.52 -5.12
N LYS A 922 -23.95 -2.99 -3.89
CA LYS A 922 -24.77 -3.50 -2.76
C LYS A 922 -24.66 -5.01 -2.54
N THR A 923 -23.47 -5.57 -2.69
CA THR A 923 -23.24 -7.01 -2.50
C THR A 923 -23.47 -7.43 -1.04
N TYR A 924 -22.97 -6.65 -0.09
CA TYR A 924 -23.21 -6.87 1.34
C TYR A 924 -22.98 -5.61 2.18
N HIS A 925 -23.55 -5.61 3.39
CA HIS A 925 -23.52 -4.49 4.30
C HIS A 925 -22.12 -4.27 4.90
N TRP A 926 -21.71 -3.02 5.10
CA TRP A 926 -20.37 -2.65 5.61
C TRP A 926 -20.08 -3.22 7.00
N ALA A 927 -21.11 -3.39 7.84
CA ALA A 927 -20.95 -4.03 9.14
C ALA A 927 -20.60 -5.52 9.03
N ALA A 928 -21.03 -6.19 7.95
CA ALA A 928 -20.64 -7.57 7.67
C ALA A 928 -19.17 -7.65 7.23
N PHE A 929 -18.72 -6.71 6.38
CA PHE A 929 -17.30 -6.56 6.02
C PHE A 929 -16.39 -6.46 7.25
N LEU A 930 -16.68 -5.49 8.12
CA LEU A 930 -15.82 -5.16 9.25
C LEU A 930 -15.88 -6.23 10.35
N GLY A 931 -17.09 -6.70 10.68
CA GLY A 931 -17.25 -7.74 11.70
C GLY A 931 -16.63 -9.07 11.28
N ALA A 932 -16.70 -9.43 9.99
CA ALA A 932 -16.09 -10.65 9.49
C ALA A 932 -14.56 -10.60 9.53
N ASN A 933 -13.96 -9.45 9.20
CA ASN A 933 -12.51 -9.23 9.35
C ASN A 933 -12.04 -9.41 10.80
N ILE A 934 -12.74 -8.79 11.75
CA ILE A 934 -12.41 -8.89 13.19
C ILE A 934 -12.59 -10.33 13.69
N LEU A 935 -13.66 -11.02 13.27
CA LEU A 935 -13.96 -12.37 13.76
C LEU A 935 -13.02 -13.42 13.14
N ALA A 936 -12.63 -13.26 11.87
CA ALA A 936 -11.69 -14.16 11.19
C ALA A 936 -10.29 -14.15 11.83
N GLU A 937 -9.95 -13.08 12.52
CA GLU A 937 -8.68 -12.93 13.23
C GLU A 937 -8.60 -13.74 14.54
N ILE A 938 -9.74 -14.05 15.17
CA ILE A 938 -9.79 -14.67 16.52
C ILE A 938 -9.15 -16.07 16.54
N PRO A 939 -9.45 -17.02 15.63
CA PRO A 939 -8.91 -18.38 15.73
C PRO A 939 -7.39 -18.42 15.67
N TYR A 940 -6.77 -17.58 14.83
CA TYR A 940 -5.32 -17.50 14.73
C TYR A 940 -4.66 -16.92 15.98
N GLN A 941 -5.39 -16.11 16.76
CA GLN A 941 -4.90 -15.54 18.02
C GLN A 941 -5.04 -16.50 19.20
N ILE A 942 -6.01 -17.42 19.17
CA ILE A 942 -6.17 -18.45 20.22
C ILE A 942 -4.89 -19.29 20.36
N PHE A 943 -4.24 -19.63 19.24
CA PHE A 943 -2.98 -20.39 19.24
C PHE A 943 -1.78 -19.63 19.80
N VAL A 944 -1.84 -18.29 19.88
CA VAL A 944 -0.70 -17.43 20.25
C VAL A 944 -0.90 -16.75 21.61
N GLY A 945 -2.15 -16.58 22.05
CA GLY A 945 -2.53 -16.06 23.37
C GLY A 945 -3.88 -15.33 23.31
N ILE A 946 -4.88 -15.81 24.05
CA ILE A 946 -6.30 -15.46 23.79
C ILE A 946 -6.60 -13.97 23.95
N VAL A 947 -6.37 -13.38 25.13
CA VAL A 947 -6.89 -12.02 25.43
C VAL A 947 -5.93 -10.92 24.98
N PHE A 948 -4.62 -11.16 25.10
CA PHE A 948 -3.59 -10.17 24.73
C PHE A 948 -3.58 -9.89 23.23
N PHE A 949 -3.58 -10.93 22.40
CA PHE A 949 -3.55 -10.78 20.95
C PHE A 949 -4.91 -10.29 20.41
N LEU A 950 -6.02 -10.63 21.07
CA LEU A 950 -7.35 -10.11 20.72
C LEU A 950 -7.48 -8.61 20.95
N TYR A 951 -6.92 -8.09 22.05
CA TYR A 951 -6.83 -6.64 22.25
C TYR A 951 -6.04 -5.97 21.12
N GLY A 952 -4.85 -6.47 20.78
CA GLY A 952 -4.03 -5.84 19.74
C GLY A 952 -4.67 -5.85 18.36
N SER A 953 -5.38 -6.93 18.01
CA SER A 953 -6.07 -6.99 16.72
C SER A 953 -7.25 -6.05 16.64
N THR A 954 -8.10 -6.02 17.67
CA THR A 954 -9.21 -5.05 17.70
C THR A 954 -8.71 -3.60 17.74
N PHE A 955 -7.58 -3.34 18.41
CA PHE A 955 -6.90 -2.04 18.39
C PHE A 955 -6.38 -1.69 16.99
N ALA A 956 -5.75 -2.63 16.27
CA ALA A 956 -5.28 -2.40 14.89
C ALA A 956 -6.44 -2.01 13.96
N HIS A 957 -7.57 -2.74 14.05
CA HIS A 957 -8.78 -2.43 13.27
C HIS A 957 -9.35 -1.04 13.61
N ALA A 958 -9.35 -0.65 14.89
CA ALA A 958 -9.83 0.65 15.34
C ALA A 958 -9.04 1.81 14.75
N VAL A 959 -7.71 1.67 14.64
CA VAL A 959 -6.84 2.72 14.07
C VAL A 959 -6.95 2.77 12.54
N VAL A 960 -6.90 1.62 11.87
CA VAL A 960 -6.88 1.56 10.39
C VAL A 960 -8.23 1.92 9.75
N ALA A 961 -9.34 1.82 10.49
CA ALA A 961 -10.68 2.14 9.97
C ALA A 961 -10.83 3.59 9.47
N VAL A 962 -10.05 4.53 10.02
CA VAL A 962 -10.08 5.95 9.59
C VAL A 962 -9.10 6.22 8.46
N LEU A 963 -7.89 5.69 8.60
CA LEU A 963 -6.72 6.20 7.90
C LEU A 963 -6.65 5.66 6.47
N PRO A 964 -6.32 6.52 5.48
CA PRO A 964 -6.37 6.14 4.06
C PRO A 964 -5.27 5.16 3.67
N ASP A 965 -4.10 5.23 4.30
CA ASP A 965 -2.92 4.44 3.95
C ASP A 965 -2.32 3.72 5.16
N ALA A 966 -1.55 2.65 4.88
CA ALA A 966 -0.98 1.76 5.90
C ALA A 966 0.16 2.42 6.67
N GLU A 967 0.92 3.31 6.03
CA GLU A 967 2.08 3.97 6.64
C GLU A 967 1.66 4.94 7.73
N THR A 968 0.68 5.80 7.43
CA THR A 968 0.09 6.76 8.37
C THR A 968 -0.62 6.02 9.49
N ALA A 969 -1.38 4.96 9.16
CA ALA A 969 -1.96 4.07 10.16
C ALA A 969 -0.92 3.44 11.08
N GLY A 970 0.19 3.00 10.50
CA GLY A 970 1.34 2.46 11.20
C GLY A 970 1.92 3.44 12.22
N LEU A 971 2.10 4.70 11.82
CA LEU A 971 2.62 5.76 12.67
C LEU A 971 1.69 6.08 13.84
N PHE A 972 0.40 6.29 13.57
CA PHE A 972 -0.59 6.59 14.62
C PHE A 972 -0.77 5.43 15.58
N ALA A 973 -0.83 4.19 15.07
CA ALA A 973 -0.94 3.00 15.91
C ALA A 973 0.28 2.84 16.82
N THR A 974 1.50 3.07 16.29
CA THR A 974 2.74 3.00 17.08
C THR A 974 2.77 4.08 18.16
N MET A 975 2.34 5.30 17.85
CA MET A 975 2.27 6.39 18.83
C MET A 975 1.28 6.07 19.96
N LEU A 976 0.07 5.65 19.62
CA LEU A 976 -0.97 5.27 20.60
C LEU A 976 -0.55 4.04 21.42
N PHE A 977 0.08 3.06 20.78
CA PHE A 977 0.61 1.89 21.47
C PHE A 977 1.70 2.28 22.47
N ASN A 978 2.66 3.13 22.06
CA ASN A 978 3.71 3.61 22.94
C ASN A 978 3.15 4.33 24.17
N MET A 979 2.06 5.09 24.01
CA MET A 979 1.36 5.68 25.17
C MET A 979 0.87 4.59 26.13
N THR A 980 0.18 3.56 25.64
CA THR A 980 -0.27 2.45 26.51
C THR A 980 0.90 1.69 27.14
N LEU A 981 2.03 1.55 26.44
CA LEU A 981 3.22 0.87 26.94
C LEU A 981 3.93 1.65 28.05
N VAL A 982 4.00 2.97 27.94
CA VAL A 982 4.64 3.83 28.95
C VAL A 982 3.86 3.83 30.26
N PHE A 983 2.52 3.89 30.19
CA PHE A 983 1.65 3.94 31.35
C PHE A 983 1.16 2.55 31.78
N ASN A 984 2.06 1.59 31.98
CA ASN A 984 1.69 0.23 32.43
C ASN A 984 2.10 -0.10 33.87
N GLY A 985 2.83 0.78 34.55
CA GLY A 985 3.23 0.61 35.95
C GLY A 985 4.55 -0.12 36.20
N VAL A 986 5.21 -0.66 35.17
CA VAL A 986 6.47 -1.41 35.35
C VAL A 986 7.67 -0.50 35.47
N LEU A 987 7.90 0.35 34.46
CA LEU A 987 9.09 1.21 34.39
C LEU A 987 8.95 2.46 35.25
N VAL A 988 7.72 2.97 35.37
CA VAL A 988 7.37 4.05 36.30
C VAL A 988 6.13 3.58 37.05
N SER A 989 6.26 3.40 38.36
CA SER A 989 5.15 3.00 39.21
C SER A 989 4.12 4.13 39.32
N LYS A 990 2.87 3.77 39.60
CA LYS A 990 1.79 4.75 39.77
C LYS A 990 2.12 5.80 40.84
N VAL A 991 2.79 5.41 41.92
CA VAL A 991 3.17 6.31 43.03
C VAL A 991 4.21 7.34 42.60
N ALA A 992 5.04 7.01 41.60
CA ALA A 992 6.05 7.92 41.06
C ALA A 992 5.53 8.84 39.95
N LEU A 993 4.30 8.62 39.45
CA LEU A 993 3.71 9.47 38.42
C LEU A 993 3.31 10.83 38.99
N PRO A 994 3.52 11.93 38.25
CA PRO A 994 2.88 13.21 38.58
C PRO A 994 1.36 13.02 38.61
N GLY A 995 0.67 13.54 39.64
CA GLY A 995 -0.75 13.26 39.87
C GLY A 995 -1.71 13.58 38.71
N PHE A 996 -1.31 14.44 37.76
CA PHE A 996 -2.05 14.63 36.51
C PHE A 996 -2.15 13.33 35.68
N TRP A 997 -1.11 12.52 35.65
CA TRP A 997 -1.02 11.29 34.84
C TRP A 997 -1.71 10.08 35.44
N ASP A 998 -2.27 10.20 36.65
CA ASP A 998 -3.05 9.15 37.30
C ASP A 998 -4.19 8.62 36.43
N PHE A 999 -4.83 9.47 35.63
CA PHE A 999 -5.90 9.02 34.73
C PHE A 999 -5.35 8.14 33.61
N MET A 1000 -4.17 8.44 33.07
CA MET A 1000 -3.60 7.70 31.94
C MET A 1000 -3.17 6.29 32.36
N TYR A 1001 -2.64 6.15 33.58
CA TYR A 1001 -2.42 4.83 34.19
C TYR A 1001 -3.70 3.98 34.26
N ARG A 1002 -4.86 4.61 34.56
CA ARG A 1002 -6.18 3.95 34.60
C ARG A 1002 -6.78 3.71 33.21
N VAL A 1003 -6.46 4.54 32.23
CA VAL A 1003 -6.96 4.39 30.85
C VAL A 1003 -6.10 3.42 30.04
N SER A 1004 -4.88 3.13 30.47
CA SER A 1004 -3.99 2.20 29.78
C SER A 1004 -4.44 0.74 29.97
N PRO A 1005 -4.75 0.01 28.88
CA PRO A 1005 -5.09 -1.42 28.97
C PRO A 1005 -3.87 -2.27 29.38
N MET A 1006 -2.65 -1.81 29.11
CA MET A 1006 -1.43 -2.55 29.47
C MET A 1006 -1.24 -2.65 30.99
N THR A 1007 -1.67 -1.64 31.76
CA THR A 1007 -1.67 -1.68 33.22
C THR A 1007 -2.39 -2.92 33.74
N TYR A 1008 -3.61 -3.14 33.25
CA TYR A 1008 -4.45 -4.23 33.73
C TYR A 1008 -3.91 -5.60 33.32
N LEU A 1009 -3.37 -5.69 32.11
CA LEU A 1009 -2.73 -6.91 31.63
C LEU A 1009 -1.52 -7.29 32.47
N VAL A 1010 -0.59 -6.35 32.63
CA VAL A 1010 0.66 -6.58 33.36
C VAL A 1010 0.38 -6.89 34.82
N ASN A 1011 -0.47 -6.11 35.48
CA ASN A 1011 -0.85 -6.34 36.87
C ASN A 1011 -1.53 -7.71 37.07
N ALA A 1012 -2.38 -8.15 36.13
CA ALA A 1012 -3.04 -9.45 36.23
C ALA A 1012 -2.05 -10.62 36.11
N ILE A 1013 -1.11 -10.54 35.16
CA ILE A 1013 -0.11 -11.58 34.93
C ILE A 1013 0.88 -11.66 36.10
N ILE A 1014 1.48 -10.53 36.49
CA ILE A 1014 2.48 -10.48 37.57
C ILE A 1014 1.86 -10.92 38.90
N ALA A 1015 0.70 -10.36 39.27
CA ALA A 1015 0.07 -10.71 40.54
C ALA A 1015 -0.25 -12.22 40.62
N THR A 1016 -0.66 -12.83 39.50
CA THR A 1016 -0.99 -14.26 39.47
C THR A 1016 0.27 -15.15 39.53
N GLY A 1017 1.37 -14.72 38.90
CA GLY A 1017 2.61 -15.50 38.83
C GLY A 1017 3.52 -15.40 40.06
N GLU A 1018 3.52 -14.24 40.74
CA GLU A 1018 4.55 -13.93 41.75
C GLU A 1018 4.02 -13.74 43.18
N SER A 1019 2.70 -13.63 43.39
CA SER A 1019 2.15 -13.43 44.74
C SER A 1019 2.47 -14.61 45.67
N GLY A 1020 2.87 -14.30 46.91
CA GLY A 1020 3.26 -15.29 47.92
C GLY A 1020 4.66 -15.91 47.72
N ARG A 1021 5.43 -15.52 46.70
CA ARG A 1021 6.77 -16.06 46.47
C ARG A 1021 7.77 -15.55 47.53
N PRO A 1022 8.56 -16.43 48.18
CA PRO A 1022 9.59 -16.00 49.13
C PRO A 1022 10.79 -15.36 48.41
N VAL A 1023 11.34 -14.29 49.01
CA VAL A 1023 12.53 -13.58 48.52
C VAL A 1023 13.73 -13.93 49.41
N ASN A 1024 14.83 -14.37 48.80
CA ASN A 1024 16.10 -14.60 49.49
C ASN A 1024 17.16 -13.68 48.86
N CYS A 1025 17.55 -12.62 49.58
CA CYS A 1025 18.53 -11.65 49.10
C CYS A 1025 19.89 -12.28 48.78
N SER A 1026 20.51 -11.82 47.69
CA SER A 1026 21.92 -12.12 47.39
C SER A 1026 22.88 -11.26 48.24
N SER A 1027 24.17 -11.60 48.27
CA SER A 1027 25.18 -10.82 49.02
C SER A 1027 25.31 -9.35 48.58
N LYS A 1028 24.83 -9.01 47.37
CA LYS A 1028 24.78 -7.62 46.86
C LYS A 1028 23.52 -6.86 47.28
N GLU A 1029 22.46 -7.58 47.65
CA GLU A 1029 21.15 -7.06 48.06
C GLU A 1029 21.02 -6.96 49.59
N LEU A 1030 21.96 -7.55 50.34
CA LEU A 1030 21.99 -7.48 51.80
C LEU A 1030 22.41 -6.09 52.28
N SER A 1031 21.62 -5.56 53.22
CA SER A 1031 22.00 -4.40 54.02
C SER A 1031 22.94 -4.88 55.13
N VAL A 1032 24.25 -4.63 54.95
CA VAL A 1032 25.29 -5.02 55.91
C VAL A 1032 25.77 -3.80 56.69
N PHE A 1033 25.64 -3.82 58.02
CA PHE A 1033 26.07 -2.73 58.92
C PHE A 1033 26.60 -3.28 60.24
N GLU A 1034 27.41 -2.47 60.94
CA GLU A 1034 28.09 -2.88 62.18
C GLU A 1034 27.17 -2.74 63.41
N LEU A 1035 27.18 -3.73 64.30
CA LEU A 1035 26.40 -3.67 65.55
C LEU A 1035 26.90 -2.52 66.45
N PRO A 1036 26.03 -1.60 66.92
CA PRO A 1036 26.46 -0.58 67.87
C PRO A 1036 26.86 -1.21 69.21
N ALA A 1037 27.92 -0.68 69.84
CA ALA A 1037 28.48 -1.21 71.08
C ALA A 1037 27.52 -1.27 72.29
N SER A 1038 26.34 -0.65 72.20
CA SER A 1038 25.29 -0.68 73.22
C SER A 1038 24.40 -1.94 73.18
N TYR A 1039 24.53 -2.79 72.17
CA TYR A 1039 23.71 -3.99 71.97
C TYR A 1039 24.58 -5.25 71.89
N SER A 1040 24.05 -6.39 72.34
CA SER A 1040 24.74 -7.68 72.38
C SER A 1040 24.60 -8.50 71.11
N THR A 1041 23.43 -8.47 70.46
CA THR A 1041 23.17 -9.22 69.23
C THR A 1041 22.42 -8.38 68.20
N CYS A 1042 22.52 -8.76 66.92
CA CYS A 1042 21.77 -8.13 65.84
C CYS A 1042 20.24 -8.23 66.00
N ALA A 1043 19.74 -9.32 66.63
CA ALA A 1043 18.33 -9.46 66.97
C ALA A 1043 17.87 -8.37 67.95
N ASP A 1044 18.62 -8.16 69.04
CA ASP A 1044 18.29 -7.14 70.06
C ASP A 1044 18.27 -5.73 69.46
N TYR A 1045 19.15 -5.45 68.51
CA TYR A 1045 19.25 -4.13 67.87
C TYR A 1045 18.11 -3.84 66.89
N LEU A 1046 17.63 -4.86 66.16
CA LEU A 1046 16.62 -4.71 65.11
C LEU A 1046 15.19 -5.02 65.55
N GLU A 1047 14.97 -5.55 66.76
CA GLU A 1047 13.65 -5.91 67.30
C GLU A 1047 12.63 -4.78 67.15
N LEU A 1048 12.92 -3.59 67.69
CA LEU A 1048 12.04 -2.41 67.60
C LEU A 1048 11.79 -1.95 66.16
N TYR A 1049 12.80 -2.07 65.29
CA TYR A 1049 12.68 -1.72 63.88
C TYR A 1049 11.78 -2.69 63.11
N MET A 1050 11.91 -4.00 63.38
CA MET A 1050 11.11 -5.04 62.75
C MET A 1050 9.66 -5.03 63.26
N GLU A 1051 9.44 -4.83 64.56
CA GLU A 1051 8.08 -4.66 65.12
C GLU A 1051 7.37 -3.43 64.55
N ALA A 1052 8.08 -2.30 64.44
CA ALA A 1052 7.52 -1.07 63.87
C ALA A 1052 7.19 -1.21 62.37
N ALA A 1053 7.91 -2.07 61.64
CA ALA A 1053 7.67 -2.32 60.22
C ALA A 1053 6.51 -3.29 59.94
N GLY A 1054 6.12 -4.15 60.91
CA GLY A 1054 5.00 -5.08 60.78
C GLY A 1054 5.11 -6.00 59.55
N ASP A 1055 4.05 -6.09 58.74
CA ASP A 1055 4.03 -6.89 57.50
C ASP A 1055 4.99 -6.38 56.41
N ALA A 1056 5.55 -5.17 56.56
CA ALA A 1056 6.58 -4.62 55.69
C ALA A 1056 8.01 -4.90 56.19
N ALA A 1057 8.16 -5.62 57.31
CA ALA A 1057 9.46 -6.03 57.82
C ALA A 1057 10.15 -7.00 56.85
N GLY A 1058 11.45 -6.83 56.73
CA GLY A 1058 12.34 -7.73 56.01
C GLY A 1058 12.76 -8.92 56.86
N LYS A 1059 13.78 -9.64 56.41
CA LYS A 1059 14.30 -10.84 57.07
C LYS A 1059 15.74 -10.64 57.53
N LEU A 1060 15.98 -10.77 58.83
CA LEU A 1060 17.33 -10.84 59.41
C LEU A 1060 17.92 -12.23 59.19
N LEU A 1061 19.11 -12.33 58.60
CA LEU A 1061 19.74 -13.62 58.27
C LEU A 1061 20.66 -14.17 59.38
N ASN A 1062 21.25 -13.29 60.19
CA ASN A 1062 22.25 -13.64 61.20
C ASN A 1062 21.91 -13.07 62.60
N PRO A 1063 20.79 -13.50 63.21
CA PRO A 1063 20.28 -12.91 64.47
C PRO A 1063 21.27 -12.96 65.64
N GLU A 1064 22.09 -14.01 65.71
CA GLU A 1064 23.07 -14.23 66.80
C GLU A 1064 24.44 -13.54 66.57
N SER A 1065 24.62 -12.84 65.45
CA SER A 1065 25.89 -12.16 65.14
C SER A 1065 26.16 -11.00 66.10
N THR A 1066 27.43 -10.87 66.53
CA THR A 1066 27.91 -9.83 67.45
C THR A 1066 28.79 -8.77 66.77
N ASP A 1067 28.99 -8.84 65.45
CA ASP A 1067 29.90 -7.98 64.70
C ASP A 1067 29.18 -7.23 63.58
N GLN A 1068 28.73 -7.94 62.54
CA GLN A 1068 27.98 -7.38 61.41
C GLN A 1068 26.57 -7.96 61.34
N CYS A 1069 25.58 -7.11 61.10
CA CYS A 1069 24.19 -7.51 60.88
C CYS A 1069 23.90 -7.59 59.38
N GLU A 1070 23.30 -8.69 58.94
CA GLU A 1070 22.91 -8.97 57.55
C GLU A 1070 21.39 -8.98 57.44
N TYR A 1071 20.84 -7.89 56.93
CA TYR A 1071 19.39 -7.69 56.82
C TYR A 1071 18.94 -7.67 55.35
N CYS A 1072 17.95 -8.51 55.02
CA CYS A 1072 17.28 -8.53 53.72
C CYS A 1072 15.99 -7.73 53.79
N LEU A 1073 15.81 -6.73 52.91
CA LEU A 1073 14.68 -5.80 52.98
C LEU A 1073 13.32 -6.43 52.66
N LEU A 1074 13.33 -7.54 51.93
CA LEU A 1074 12.13 -8.21 51.42
C LEU A 1074 12.10 -9.66 51.94
N GLN A 1075 10.97 -10.08 52.48
CA GLN A 1075 10.69 -11.47 52.83
C GLN A 1075 9.82 -12.17 51.77
N THR A 1076 8.88 -11.44 51.19
CA THR A 1076 7.94 -11.95 50.18
C THR A 1076 7.83 -11.00 48.99
N ALA A 1077 7.52 -11.54 47.80
CA ALA A 1077 7.35 -10.75 46.60
C ALA A 1077 6.18 -9.74 46.71
N ASP A 1078 5.16 -10.03 47.55
CA ASP A 1078 4.02 -9.14 47.75
C ASP A 1078 4.44 -7.78 48.34
N GLN A 1079 5.49 -7.73 49.16
CA GLN A 1079 6.04 -6.48 49.70
C GLN A 1079 6.58 -5.59 48.57
N TYR A 1080 7.27 -6.18 47.58
CA TYR A 1080 7.74 -5.45 46.41
C TYR A 1080 6.58 -5.06 45.48
N LEU A 1081 5.65 -5.98 45.20
CA LEU A 1081 4.48 -5.72 44.35
C LEU A 1081 3.58 -4.60 44.90
N ALA A 1082 3.46 -4.50 46.22
CA ALA A 1082 2.72 -3.41 46.88
C ALA A 1082 3.31 -2.02 46.54
N THR A 1083 4.64 -1.90 46.39
CA THR A 1083 5.28 -0.64 45.97
C THR A 1083 4.91 -0.21 44.56
N LEU A 1084 4.43 -1.14 43.72
CA LEU A 1084 3.99 -0.93 42.34
C LEU A 1084 2.46 -0.77 42.21
N ASP A 1085 1.71 -0.74 43.32
CA ASP A 1085 0.23 -0.77 43.34
C ASP A 1085 -0.36 -2.07 42.73
N ILE A 1086 0.36 -3.20 42.88
CA ILE A 1086 -0.05 -4.52 42.38
C ILE A 1086 -0.48 -5.40 43.55
N SER A 1087 -1.68 -5.98 43.46
CA SER A 1087 -2.23 -6.88 44.48
C SER A 1087 -2.96 -8.08 43.88
N TYR A 1088 -2.79 -9.24 44.50
CA TYR A 1088 -3.40 -10.51 44.07
C TYR A 1088 -4.93 -10.45 44.00
N SER A 1089 -5.56 -9.70 44.91
CA SER A 1089 -7.03 -9.56 44.97
C SER A 1089 -7.65 -8.93 43.72
N THR A 1090 -6.88 -8.13 42.97
CA THR A 1090 -7.40 -7.38 41.81
C THR A 1090 -7.34 -8.11 40.47
N ARG A 1091 -6.76 -9.32 40.42
CA ARG A 1091 -6.48 -10.06 39.17
C ARG A 1091 -7.70 -10.27 38.27
N TRP A 1092 -8.83 -10.69 38.82
CA TRP A 1092 -10.05 -10.95 38.06
C TRP A 1092 -10.75 -9.67 37.58
N ARG A 1093 -10.68 -8.60 38.37
CA ARG A 1093 -11.13 -7.27 37.94
C ARG A 1093 -10.33 -6.80 36.74
N ASN A 1094 -9.00 -6.89 36.82
CA ASN A 1094 -8.09 -6.47 35.75
C ASN A 1094 -8.30 -7.31 34.48
N PHE A 1095 -8.51 -8.62 34.61
CA PHE A 1095 -8.88 -9.51 33.50
C PHE A 1095 -10.21 -9.10 32.84
N GLY A 1096 -11.24 -8.79 33.63
CA GLY A 1096 -12.53 -8.32 33.12
C GLY A 1096 -12.43 -6.98 32.37
N LEU A 1097 -11.58 -6.06 32.83
CA LEU A 1097 -11.37 -4.76 32.17
C LEU A 1097 -10.78 -4.91 30.77
N LEU A 1098 -9.90 -5.88 30.52
CA LEU A 1098 -9.36 -6.13 29.17
C LEU A 1098 -10.46 -6.49 28.16
N TRP A 1099 -11.45 -7.27 28.56
CA TRP A 1099 -12.61 -7.58 27.71
C TRP A 1099 -13.45 -6.34 27.38
N VAL A 1100 -13.54 -5.39 28.31
CA VAL A 1100 -14.21 -4.09 28.07
C VAL A 1100 -13.47 -3.31 27.00
N TYR A 1101 -12.13 -3.28 27.00
CA TYR A 1101 -11.36 -2.63 25.93
C TYR A 1101 -11.56 -3.29 24.56
N ILE A 1102 -11.60 -4.62 24.51
CA ILE A 1102 -11.88 -5.36 23.27
C ILE A 1102 -13.26 -4.97 22.73
N ALA A 1103 -14.29 -4.97 23.57
CA ALA A 1103 -15.64 -4.58 23.19
C ALA A 1103 -15.71 -3.09 22.75
N PHE A 1104 -15.01 -2.21 23.47
CA PHE A 1104 -14.90 -0.80 23.13
C PHE A 1104 -14.24 -0.60 21.76
N ASN A 1105 -13.12 -1.27 21.49
CA ASN A 1105 -12.42 -1.18 20.20
C ASN A 1105 -13.35 -1.61 19.06
N VAL A 1106 -14.05 -2.75 19.19
CA VAL A 1106 -14.99 -3.22 18.16
C VAL A 1106 -16.10 -2.19 17.92
N PHE A 1107 -16.71 -1.67 18.97
CA PHE A 1107 -17.76 -0.64 18.87
C PHE A 1107 -17.23 0.65 18.23
N PHE A 1108 -16.05 1.12 18.65
CA PHE A 1108 -15.40 2.30 18.13
C PHE A 1108 -15.10 2.17 16.64
N THR A 1109 -14.54 1.03 16.22
CA THR A 1109 -14.27 0.74 14.80
C THR A 1109 -15.54 0.84 13.96
N LEU A 1110 -16.65 0.23 14.43
CA LEU A 1110 -17.93 0.27 13.72
C LEU A 1110 -18.47 1.71 13.59
N VAL A 1111 -18.49 2.46 14.69
CA VAL A 1111 -19.01 3.84 14.72
C VAL A 1111 -18.17 4.78 13.86
N ILE A 1112 -16.85 4.71 13.98
CA ILE A 1112 -15.95 5.59 13.26
C ILE A 1112 -15.93 5.26 11.77
N TYR A 1113 -15.88 3.98 11.40
CA TYR A 1113 -15.98 3.59 10.00
C TYR A 1113 -17.29 4.11 9.39
N TYR A 1114 -18.40 4.00 10.14
CA TYR A 1114 -19.67 4.58 9.71
C TYR A 1114 -19.58 6.09 9.50
N LEU A 1115 -19.05 6.85 10.48
CA LEU A 1115 -19.00 8.31 10.40
C LEU A 1115 -18.06 8.84 9.31
N CYS A 1116 -16.91 8.20 9.12
CA CYS A 1116 -15.86 8.68 8.20
C CYS A 1116 -16.03 8.16 6.77
N ARG A 1117 -16.53 6.93 6.58
CA ARG A 1117 -16.55 6.26 5.28
C ARG A 1117 -17.96 5.97 4.78
N VAL A 1118 -18.89 5.60 5.66
CA VAL A 1118 -20.23 5.18 5.23
C VAL A 1118 -21.20 6.35 5.09
N ARG A 1119 -21.21 7.27 6.06
CA ARG A 1119 -22.13 8.38 6.11
C ARG A 1119 -21.97 9.22 4.84
N PRO A 1120 -23.04 9.44 4.06
CA PRO A 1120 -22.99 10.33 2.92
C PRO A 1120 -22.49 11.67 3.42
N SER A 1121 -21.39 12.16 2.85
CA SER A 1121 -20.90 13.50 3.14
C SER A 1121 -22.00 14.49 2.72
N ARG A 1122 -22.87 14.86 3.65
CA ARG A 1122 -23.66 16.09 3.57
C ARG A 1122 -22.68 17.26 3.70
N ARG A 1123 -21.81 17.45 2.71
CA ARG A 1123 -21.00 18.67 2.56
C ARG A 1123 -21.38 19.34 1.25
N LYS A 1124 -22.32 20.26 1.46
CA LYS A 1124 -22.63 21.48 0.70
C LYS A 1124 -23.27 21.27 -0.67
N ALA A 1125 -24.60 21.32 -0.63
CA ALA A 1125 -25.39 22.03 -1.64
C ALA A 1125 -24.81 23.41 -1.94
#